data_AF-A0A4V6I2H2-F1
#
_entry.id   AF-A0A4V6I2H2-F1
#
_cell.length_a   1.000
_cell.length_b   1.000
_cell.length_c   1.000
_cell.angle_alpha   90.00
_cell.angle_beta   90.00
_cell.angle_gamma   90.00
#
_symmetry.space_group_name_H-M   'P 1'
#
loop_
_entity.id
_entity.type
_entity.pdbx_description
1 polymer ?
#
loop_
_entity_poly.entity_id
_entity_poly.type
_entity_poly.pdbx_seq_one_letter_code
_entity_poly.pdbx_strand_id
1 'polypeptide(L)'
;MNKCYLLLCYVLLSTLFLSCSDTKDIEQPVEAPPISLSLTGDENLEGLMDKIVAYMTYESNIEAKINTLLPKEVRKMPKDDEFAPVMYKTYEISQMFAQAYRENKTHTIQGATLEKAFALAKEWEMLCASAKPYMQLSTLAKLDNMLKIYLSLLFLNYNNGDTSYIDALLNQQYESAKGTGELNAVIESHIQMRLLILFALYHLDSMQQNTQEHLASRDLRTALEADLARYKDFLPKEHYELYDRTFVLLNQEALKEQAPMDRIFNKLLAYLQQVDISLEKNVDRYLHIERAKNAYELSKTKDFNNPTAQEIIQISHNPLKNIYDSQIVANYLYGLDYLSLALLNDNLIANLPLALDFLQKDFKFYQITQHRFEQSTFQNYIASLFLGAYILSNTAQNQEYFDELLRLIKAELSQYSDMIAPNDMDLYNDALTILEQTDRAIFSRINLAESKPKDEPGYIKVLLNLSPQEMQQIDMLLTQEVNMEGELCLSPLEVDFLLSLAYQAYKAQGFKGVAPEMFKIRLDEVLNIENLPDNLKKHLIDFDNFLLVGATNKRCFVQELVSDEALSLLRERQKICGENLYLSKENGFILSHILPSLTLERVANGNIYFRLKEADLNLNKFMFHNDENALQALIRAQDTGDILSILLAFFPDMKSYLNTRLSPQDAQILISKSQPKPCE
;
A
#
# COMPACT_ATOMS: atom_id res chain seq x y z
N MET A 1 41.56 17.32 -101.95
CA MET A 1 40.42 16.66 -101.25
C MET A 1 40.82 15.67 -100.15
N ASN A 2 42.10 15.33 -99.95
CA ASN A 2 42.53 14.40 -98.88
C ASN A 2 42.86 15.01 -97.50
N LYS A 3 42.71 16.34 -97.31
CA LYS A 3 42.96 17.00 -96.01
C LYS A 3 41.71 17.14 -95.13
N CYS A 4 40.50 17.14 -95.71
CA CYS A 4 39.26 17.14 -94.92
C CYS A 4 38.93 15.76 -94.34
N TYR A 5 39.29 14.67 -95.02
CA TYR A 5 39.11 13.30 -94.49
C TYR A 5 40.02 13.02 -93.29
N LEU A 6 41.25 13.54 -93.30
CA LEU A 6 42.19 13.39 -92.19
C LEU A 6 41.75 14.17 -90.94
N LEU A 7 41.15 15.36 -91.12
CA LEU A 7 40.60 16.14 -90.00
C LEU A 7 39.32 15.50 -89.44
N LEU A 8 38.46 14.92 -90.29
CA LEU A 8 37.26 14.21 -89.83
C LEU A 8 37.63 12.92 -89.08
N CYS A 9 38.64 12.18 -89.55
CA CYS A 9 39.16 11.01 -88.83
C CYS A 9 39.81 11.40 -87.49
N TYR A 10 40.50 12.54 -87.40
CA TYR A 10 41.07 13.01 -86.13
C TYR A 10 39.99 13.42 -85.12
N VAL A 11 38.92 14.07 -85.58
CA VAL A 11 37.78 14.43 -84.71
C VAL A 11 37.04 13.16 -84.25
N LEU A 12 36.80 12.19 -85.14
CA LEU A 12 36.16 10.91 -84.78
C LEU A 12 37.02 10.03 -83.85
N LEU A 13 38.35 10.02 -84.02
CA LEU A 13 39.26 9.35 -83.08
C LEU A 13 39.31 10.06 -81.72
N SER A 14 39.26 11.39 -81.68
CA SER A 14 39.20 12.14 -80.41
C SER A 14 37.88 11.93 -79.66
N THR A 15 36.75 11.73 -80.35
CA THR A 15 35.46 11.42 -79.71
C THR A 15 35.33 9.96 -79.28
N LEU A 16 36.07 9.02 -79.89
CA LEU A 16 36.07 7.60 -79.49
C LEU A 16 37.03 7.29 -78.34
N PHE A 17 38.05 8.13 -78.09
CA PHE A 17 38.90 8.05 -76.90
C PHE A 17 38.38 8.88 -75.71
N LEU A 18 37.28 9.62 -75.87
CA LEU A 18 36.58 10.33 -74.79
C LEU A 18 35.34 9.58 -74.26
N SER A 19 35.10 8.31 -74.67
CA SER A 19 33.98 7.50 -74.18
C SER A 19 34.30 6.05 -73.79
N CYS A 20 35.57 5.68 -73.62
CA CYS A 20 35.96 4.39 -73.02
C CYS A 20 37.29 4.52 -72.26
N SER A 21 37.33 5.40 -71.27
CA SER A 21 38.09 5.14 -70.06
C SER A 21 37.18 5.43 -68.88
N ASP A 22 36.37 4.44 -68.51
CA ASP A 22 35.83 4.34 -67.15
C ASP A 22 37.00 4.13 -66.18
N THR A 23 37.87 5.13 -66.03
CA THR A 23 38.32 5.45 -64.69
C THR A 23 37.08 6.01 -64.03
N LYS A 24 36.29 5.11 -63.42
CA LYS A 24 35.46 5.53 -62.30
C LYS A 24 36.40 6.36 -61.45
N ASP A 25 36.11 7.65 -61.36
CA ASP A 25 36.52 8.40 -60.20
C ASP A 25 36.29 7.45 -59.03
N ILE A 26 37.38 7.13 -58.35
CA ILE A 26 37.28 6.60 -57.01
C ILE A 26 36.59 7.75 -56.30
N GLU A 27 35.25 7.74 -56.32
CA GLU A 27 34.44 8.39 -55.31
C GLU A 27 35.11 7.94 -54.04
N GLN A 28 35.88 8.85 -53.42
CA GLN A 28 36.27 8.68 -52.04
C GLN A 28 34.99 8.24 -51.35
N PRO A 29 35.01 7.11 -50.61
CA PRO A 29 33.81 6.63 -49.96
C PRO A 29 33.26 7.84 -49.22
N VAL A 30 32.06 8.31 -49.59
CA VAL A 30 31.36 9.30 -48.81
C VAL A 30 31.22 8.63 -47.46
N GLU A 31 32.08 9.00 -46.50
CA GLU A 31 31.93 8.63 -45.11
C GLU A 31 30.50 9.04 -44.80
N ALA A 32 29.64 8.05 -44.55
CA ALA A 32 28.34 8.35 -44.03
C ALA A 32 28.59 9.24 -42.80
N PRO A 33 27.91 10.38 -42.65
CA PRO A 33 28.15 11.22 -41.50
C PRO A 33 27.89 10.40 -40.23
N PRO A 34 28.71 10.59 -39.17
CA PRO A 34 28.47 9.93 -37.89
C PRO A 34 27.03 10.18 -37.45
N ILE A 35 26.38 9.12 -36.98
CA ILE A 35 25.02 9.22 -36.45
C ILE A 35 25.08 10.10 -35.21
N SER A 36 24.41 11.25 -35.25
CA SER A 36 24.36 12.17 -34.11
C SER A 36 23.34 11.67 -33.10
N LEU A 37 23.82 11.39 -31.88
CA LEU A 37 22.97 11.19 -30.70
C LEU A 37 22.62 12.56 -30.10
N SER A 38 21.72 13.28 -30.75
CA SER A 38 21.17 14.54 -30.25
C SER A 38 19.66 14.59 -30.45
N LEU A 39 18.98 15.29 -29.54
CA LEU A 39 17.54 15.56 -29.66
C LEU A 39 17.28 16.49 -30.85
N THR A 40 16.38 16.09 -31.74
CA THR A 40 15.94 16.90 -32.88
C THR A 40 14.46 17.24 -32.77
N GLY A 41 14.13 18.22 -31.93
CA GLY A 41 12.75 18.67 -31.69
C GLY A 41 11.99 17.73 -30.75
N ASP A 42 10.67 17.66 -30.93
CA ASP A 42 9.78 16.80 -30.15
C ASP A 42 9.73 15.37 -30.74
N GLU A 43 10.83 14.64 -30.57
CA GLU A 43 10.90 13.24 -30.99
C GLU A 43 10.09 12.34 -30.07
N ASN A 44 9.40 11.37 -30.67
CA ASN A 44 8.69 10.33 -29.93
C ASN A 44 9.65 9.20 -29.49
N LEU A 45 9.17 8.33 -28.60
CA LEU A 45 9.97 7.24 -28.04
C LEU A 45 10.60 6.38 -29.13
N GLU A 46 9.81 5.94 -30.11
CA GLU A 46 10.29 5.10 -31.20
C GLU A 46 11.44 5.73 -32.00
N GLY A 47 11.35 7.03 -32.31
CA GLY A 47 12.40 7.75 -33.03
C GLY A 47 13.71 7.84 -32.24
N LEU A 48 13.62 8.01 -30.91
CA LEU A 48 14.79 8.02 -30.04
C LEU A 48 15.43 6.64 -29.91
N MET A 49 14.62 5.58 -29.78
CA MET A 49 15.11 4.20 -29.77
C MET A 49 15.77 3.81 -31.11
N ASP A 50 15.19 4.24 -32.24
CA ASP A 50 15.76 4.02 -33.56
C ASP A 50 17.15 4.69 -33.69
N LYS A 51 17.33 5.89 -33.14
CA LYS A 51 18.64 6.57 -33.08
C LYS A 51 19.66 5.79 -32.26
N ILE A 52 19.28 5.29 -31.09
CA ILE A 52 20.15 4.49 -30.21
C ILE A 52 20.61 3.22 -30.94
N VAL A 53 19.69 2.46 -31.55
CA VAL A 53 20.03 1.24 -32.30
C VAL A 53 20.91 1.54 -33.51
N ALA A 54 20.61 2.62 -34.24
CA ALA A 54 21.40 3.02 -35.39
C ALA A 54 22.84 3.38 -34.98
N TYR A 55 23.01 4.11 -33.87
CA TYR A 55 24.32 4.44 -33.30
C TYR A 55 25.10 3.17 -32.91
N MET A 56 24.48 2.24 -32.19
CA MET A 56 25.12 0.99 -31.73
C MET A 56 25.53 0.03 -32.84
N THR A 57 24.97 0.19 -34.05
CA THR A 57 25.26 -0.65 -35.23
C THR A 57 26.11 0.08 -36.28
N TYR A 58 26.46 1.34 -36.04
CA TYR A 58 27.10 2.23 -37.02
C TYR A 58 28.45 1.72 -37.52
N GLU A 59 29.38 1.44 -36.61
CA GLU A 59 30.76 1.04 -36.95
C GLU A 59 30.78 -0.24 -37.79
N SER A 60 30.01 -1.25 -37.40
CA SER A 60 29.90 -2.52 -38.12
C SER A 60 29.32 -2.36 -39.53
N ASN A 61 28.43 -1.37 -39.74
CA ASN A 61 27.84 -1.08 -41.04
C ASN A 61 28.82 -0.37 -41.99
N ILE A 62 29.71 0.48 -41.47
CA ILE A 62 30.74 1.16 -42.28
C ILE A 62 31.81 0.19 -42.73
N GLU A 63 32.35 -0.63 -41.82
CA GLU A 63 33.42 -1.57 -42.15
C GLU A 63 32.96 -2.62 -43.16
N ALA A 64 31.70 -3.05 -43.08
CA ALA A 64 31.08 -3.91 -44.09
C ALA A 64 30.91 -3.18 -45.43
N LYS A 65 30.43 -1.93 -45.45
CA LYS A 65 30.33 -1.13 -46.68
C LYS A 65 31.69 -0.93 -47.35
N ILE A 66 32.73 -0.60 -46.59
CA ILE A 66 34.11 -0.46 -47.08
C ILE A 66 34.62 -1.78 -47.67
N ASN A 67 34.36 -2.92 -47.02
CA ASN A 67 34.72 -4.24 -47.55
C ASN A 67 33.92 -4.62 -48.82
N THR A 68 32.65 -4.19 -48.93
CA THR A 68 31.85 -4.34 -50.16
C THR A 68 32.23 -3.35 -51.27
N LEU A 69 33.21 -2.48 -51.07
CA LEU A 69 33.81 -1.62 -52.09
C LEU A 69 35.18 -2.14 -52.57
N LEU A 70 35.78 -3.12 -51.87
CA LEU A 70 37.05 -3.74 -52.28
C LEU A 70 36.88 -4.55 -53.60
N PRO A 71 37.94 -4.65 -54.45
CA PRO A 71 37.91 -5.37 -55.72
C PRO A 71 37.47 -6.84 -55.57
N LYS A 72 36.78 -7.39 -56.59
CA LYS A 72 36.24 -8.77 -56.56
C LYS A 72 37.33 -9.83 -56.36
N GLU A 73 38.58 -9.54 -56.70
CA GLU A 73 39.73 -10.44 -56.50
C GLU A 73 40.14 -10.60 -55.02
N VAL A 74 39.80 -9.61 -54.17
CA VAL A 74 40.02 -9.63 -52.70
C VAL A 74 38.80 -10.21 -51.97
N ARG A 75 37.61 -10.16 -52.59
CA ARG A 75 36.39 -10.83 -52.13
C ARG A 75 36.40 -12.32 -52.47
N LYS A 76 37.37 -13.07 -51.94
CA LYS A 76 37.19 -14.51 -51.85
C LYS A 76 36.15 -14.74 -50.77
N MET A 77 34.93 -15.13 -51.17
CA MET A 77 34.10 -15.89 -50.24
C MET A 77 34.95 -17.06 -49.73
N PRO A 78 34.90 -17.37 -48.43
CA PRO A 78 35.67 -18.48 -47.89
C PRO A 78 35.41 -19.71 -48.77
N LYS A 79 36.46 -20.46 -49.12
CA LYS A 79 36.24 -21.84 -49.57
C LYS A 79 35.51 -22.58 -48.45
N ASP A 80 34.79 -23.65 -48.77
CA ASP A 80 33.97 -24.40 -47.79
C ASP A 80 34.73 -24.85 -46.50
N ASP A 81 36.07 -24.79 -46.50
CA ASP A 81 36.96 -25.11 -45.38
C ASP A 81 37.54 -23.90 -44.60
N GLU A 82 37.22 -22.64 -44.95
CA GLU A 82 37.75 -21.44 -44.28
C GLU A 82 36.67 -20.73 -43.44
N PHE A 83 37.01 -20.35 -42.20
CA PHE A 83 36.10 -19.60 -41.33
C PHE A 83 35.80 -18.21 -41.91
N ALA A 84 34.56 -17.76 -41.74
CA ALA A 84 34.18 -16.39 -42.09
C ALA A 84 35.11 -15.38 -41.36
N PRO A 85 35.52 -14.27 -42.01
CA PRO A 85 36.25 -13.21 -41.33
C PRO A 85 35.47 -12.63 -40.14
N VAL A 86 36.15 -12.25 -39.06
CA VAL A 86 35.50 -11.66 -37.86
C VAL A 86 34.55 -10.54 -38.23
N MET A 87 34.99 -9.63 -39.10
CA MET A 87 34.20 -8.51 -39.62
C MET A 87 32.86 -8.93 -40.22
N TYR A 88 32.83 -10.04 -40.96
CA TYR A 88 31.61 -10.55 -41.55
C TYR A 88 30.64 -11.03 -40.47
N LYS A 89 31.15 -11.73 -39.45
CA LYS A 89 30.32 -12.22 -38.35
C LYS A 89 29.81 -11.11 -37.44
N THR A 90 30.64 -10.13 -37.12
CA THR A 90 30.21 -8.93 -36.37
C THR A 90 29.12 -8.14 -37.12
N TYR A 91 29.22 -8.05 -38.45
CA TYR A 91 28.16 -7.48 -39.28
C TYR A 91 26.89 -8.33 -39.26
N GLU A 92 26.99 -9.65 -39.39
CA GLU A 92 25.85 -10.55 -39.33
C GLU A 92 25.10 -10.45 -37.99
N ILE A 93 25.83 -10.37 -36.88
CA ILE A 93 25.28 -10.15 -35.53
C ILE A 93 24.56 -8.80 -35.46
N SER A 94 25.18 -7.73 -35.97
CA SER A 94 24.59 -6.39 -35.96
C SER A 94 23.32 -6.29 -36.81
N GLN A 95 23.28 -6.97 -37.95
CA GLN A 95 22.07 -7.06 -38.79
C GLN A 95 20.96 -7.87 -38.11
N MET A 96 21.32 -8.96 -37.44
CA MET A 96 20.37 -9.77 -36.68
C MET A 96 19.79 -8.95 -35.50
N PHE A 97 20.63 -8.21 -34.79
CA PHE A 97 20.22 -7.30 -33.73
C PHE A 97 19.24 -6.22 -34.21
N ALA A 98 19.56 -5.52 -35.29
CA ALA A 98 18.66 -4.53 -35.88
C ALA A 98 17.37 -5.14 -36.44
N GLN A 99 17.38 -6.40 -36.88
CA GLN A 99 16.20 -7.12 -37.32
C GLN A 99 15.31 -7.52 -36.14
N ALA A 100 15.89 -8.07 -35.08
CA ALA A 100 15.18 -8.46 -33.86
C ALA A 100 14.49 -7.25 -33.19
N TYR A 101 15.20 -6.13 -33.09
CA TYR A 101 14.64 -4.85 -32.62
C TYR A 101 13.42 -4.43 -33.45
N ARG A 102 13.50 -4.49 -34.78
CA ARG A 102 12.38 -4.14 -35.67
C ARG A 102 11.17 -5.05 -35.47
N GLU A 103 11.40 -6.36 -35.35
CA GLU A 103 10.31 -7.33 -35.14
C GLU A 103 9.63 -7.18 -33.77
N ASN A 104 10.39 -6.84 -32.73
CA ASN A 104 9.85 -6.53 -31.41
C ASN A 104 8.97 -5.26 -31.46
N LYS A 105 9.52 -4.18 -32.03
CA LYS A 105 8.82 -2.89 -32.23
C LYS A 105 7.51 -3.04 -33.01
N THR A 106 7.48 -3.85 -34.06
CA THR A 106 6.27 -4.03 -34.90
C THR A 106 5.32 -5.12 -34.41
N HIS A 107 5.64 -5.76 -33.28
CA HIS A 107 4.94 -6.91 -32.74
C HIS A 107 4.81 -8.13 -33.69
N THR A 108 5.78 -8.33 -34.58
CA THR A 108 5.75 -9.38 -35.61
C THR A 108 6.97 -10.30 -35.52
N ILE A 109 7.13 -10.99 -34.38
CA ILE A 109 8.25 -11.91 -34.14
C ILE A 109 8.15 -13.13 -35.05
N GLN A 110 9.19 -13.37 -35.86
CA GLN A 110 9.27 -14.51 -36.75
C GLN A 110 10.15 -15.62 -36.15
N GLY A 111 9.64 -16.87 -36.16
CA GLY A 111 10.40 -18.02 -35.65
C GLY A 111 11.75 -18.23 -36.35
N ALA A 112 11.84 -17.90 -37.64
CA ALA A 112 13.10 -17.99 -38.40
C ALA A 112 14.19 -17.03 -37.89
N THR A 113 13.80 -15.82 -37.44
CA THR A 113 14.73 -14.84 -36.87
C THR A 113 15.25 -15.34 -35.51
N LEU A 114 14.38 -15.93 -34.70
CA LEU A 114 14.75 -16.56 -33.42
C LEU A 114 15.73 -17.73 -33.61
N GLU A 115 15.43 -18.64 -34.54
CA GLU A 115 16.33 -19.76 -34.88
C GLU A 115 17.71 -19.27 -35.32
N LYS A 116 17.75 -18.21 -36.14
CA LYS A 116 19.00 -17.59 -36.59
C LYS A 116 19.78 -16.98 -35.42
N ALA A 117 19.12 -16.29 -34.49
CA ALA A 117 19.76 -15.71 -33.32
C ALA A 117 20.39 -16.79 -32.41
N PHE A 118 19.70 -17.91 -32.19
CA PHE A 118 20.26 -19.05 -31.45
C PHE A 118 21.47 -19.68 -32.13
N ALA A 119 21.38 -19.86 -33.45
CA ALA A 119 22.49 -20.41 -34.23
C ALA A 119 23.71 -19.51 -34.10
N LEU A 120 23.54 -18.19 -34.19
CA LEU A 120 24.60 -17.21 -34.02
C LEU A 120 25.19 -17.20 -32.61
N ALA A 121 24.38 -17.37 -31.56
CA ALA A 121 24.88 -17.47 -30.19
C ALA A 121 25.87 -18.64 -30.04
N LYS A 122 25.45 -19.84 -30.44
CA LYS A 122 26.29 -21.05 -30.37
C LYS A 122 27.51 -20.96 -31.27
N GLU A 123 27.34 -20.42 -32.47
CA GLU A 123 28.42 -20.25 -33.44
C GLU A 123 29.46 -19.25 -32.91
N TRP A 124 29.05 -18.11 -32.36
CA TRP A 124 29.95 -17.09 -31.84
C TRP A 124 30.80 -17.62 -30.68
N GLU A 125 30.19 -18.33 -29.73
CA GLU A 125 30.90 -19.00 -28.63
C GLU A 125 31.93 -20.01 -29.15
N MET A 126 31.53 -20.84 -30.12
CA MET A 126 32.41 -21.86 -30.71
C MET A 126 33.58 -21.21 -31.46
N LEU A 127 33.33 -20.18 -32.26
CA LEU A 127 34.37 -19.45 -33.00
C LEU A 127 35.36 -18.81 -32.02
N CYS A 128 34.89 -18.12 -30.99
CA CYS A 128 35.73 -17.50 -29.97
C CYS A 128 36.59 -18.50 -29.19
N ALA A 129 36.12 -19.75 -29.03
CA ALA A 129 36.83 -20.82 -28.34
C ALA A 129 37.83 -21.58 -29.25
N SER A 130 37.57 -21.67 -30.55
CA SER A 130 38.25 -22.65 -31.43
C SER A 130 38.92 -22.07 -32.68
N ALA A 131 38.58 -20.85 -33.12
CA ALA A 131 39.10 -20.25 -34.34
C ALA A 131 40.12 -19.14 -34.04
N LYS A 132 41.37 -19.29 -34.50
CA LYS A 132 42.49 -18.36 -34.21
C LYS A 132 42.16 -16.87 -34.39
N PRO A 133 41.50 -16.42 -35.48
CA PRO A 133 41.17 -15.00 -35.65
C PRO A 133 40.23 -14.45 -34.57
N TYR A 134 39.32 -15.28 -34.07
CA TYR A 134 38.33 -14.92 -33.06
C TYR A 134 38.90 -15.02 -31.64
N MET A 135 39.79 -16.00 -31.40
CA MET A 135 40.50 -16.12 -30.13
C MET A 135 41.31 -14.87 -29.79
N GLN A 136 41.84 -14.18 -30.81
CA GLN A 136 42.64 -12.95 -30.68
C GLN A 136 41.82 -11.70 -30.35
N LEU A 137 40.48 -11.76 -30.40
CA LEU A 137 39.64 -10.62 -30.02
C LEU A 137 39.81 -10.28 -28.54
N SER A 138 39.74 -8.98 -28.24
CA SER A 138 39.70 -8.51 -26.85
C SER A 138 38.46 -9.06 -26.14
N THR A 139 38.56 -9.22 -24.82
CA THR A 139 37.41 -9.66 -24.01
C THR A 139 36.22 -8.74 -24.20
N LEU A 140 36.44 -7.42 -24.30
CA LEU A 140 35.39 -6.42 -24.50
C LEU A 140 34.67 -6.58 -25.85
N ALA A 141 35.41 -6.82 -26.94
CA ALA A 141 34.82 -7.07 -28.26
C ALA A 141 34.02 -8.38 -28.33
N LYS A 142 34.47 -9.42 -27.60
CA LYS A 142 33.73 -10.68 -27.48
C LYS A 142 32.41 -10.47 -26.74
N LEU A 143 32.45 -9.75 -25.61
CA LEU A 143 31.29 -9.46 -24.78
C LEU A 143 30.28 -8.53 -25.47
N ASP A 144 30.73 -7.52 -26.22
CA ASP A 144 29.85 -6.62 -26.96
C ASP A 144 28.96 -7.36 -27.98
N ASN A 145 29.59 -8.24 -28.77
CA ASN A 145 28.86 -9.08 -29.72
C ASN A 145 27.91 -10.06 -29.01
N MET A 146 28.32 -10.61 -27.87
CA MET A 146 27.47 -11.50 -27.08
C MET A 146 26.26 -10.76 -26.51
N LEU A 147 26.44 -9.57 -25.94
CA LEU A 147 25.36 -8.71 -25.47
C LEU A 147 24.35 -8.40 -26.59
N LYS A 148 24.82 -8.03 -27.79
CA LYS A 148 23.95 -7.81 -28.96
C LYS A 148 23.15 -9.06 -29.31
N ILE A 149 23.77 -10.25 -29.30
CA ILE A 149 23.06 -11.51 -29.58
C ILE A 149 21.97 -11.77 -28.53
N TYR A 150 22.30 -11.68 -27.24
CA TYR A 150 21.35 -11.99 -26.18
C TYR A 150 20.24 -10.96 -26.04
N LEU A 151 20.52 -9.68 -26.28
CA LEU A 151 19.48 -8.65 -26.38
C LEU A 151 18.56 -8.90 -27.59
N SER A 152 19.10 -9.45 -28.69
CA SER A 152 18.25 -9.90 -29.81
C SER A 152 17.33 -11.06 -29.43
N LEU A 153 17.83 -12.02 -28.65
CA LEU A 153 17.01 -13.11 -28.12
C LEU A 153 15.91 -12.58 -27.20
N LEU A 154 16.21 -11.57 -26.38
CA LEU A 154 15.21 -10.88 -25.55
C LEU A 154 14.12 -10.24 -26.43
N PHE A 155 14.49 -9.45 -27.44
CA PHE A 155 13.54 -8.83 -28.37
C PHE A 155 12.60 -9.86 -29.02
N LEU A 156 13.09 -11.08 -29.28
CA LEU A 156 12.36 -12.18 -29.89
C LEU A 156 11.62 -13.07 -28.87
N ASN A 157 11.40 -12.56 -27.64
CA ASN A 157 10.68 -13.22 -26.55
C ASN A 157 11.27 -14.58 -26.13
N TYR A 158 12.59 -14.76 -26.21
CA TYR A 158 13.21 -15.98 -25.69
C TYR A 158 13.10 -16.07 -24.16
N ASN A 159 12.82 -17.27 -23.63
CA ASN A 159 12.63 -17.53 -22.20
C ASN A 159 11.64 -16.57 -21.51
N ASN A 160 10.62 -16.11 -22.24
CA ASN A 160 9.61 -15.17 -21.75
C ASN A 160 10.21 -13.87 -21.18
N GLY A 161 11.31 -13.36 -21.75
CA GLY A 161 11.84 -12.05 -21.36
C GLY A 161 12.85 -12.04 -20.21
N ASP A 162 13.45 -13.18 -19.83
CA ASP A 162 14.44 -13.24 -18.75
C ASP A 162 15.72 -12.42 -19.05
N THR A 163 16.04 -11.45 -18.19
CA THR A 163 17.20 -10.54 -18.34
C THR A 163 18.43 -10.99 -17.57
N SER A 164 18.35 -12.00 -16.72
CA SER A 164 19.40 -12.39 -15.76
C SER A 164 20.76 -12.66 -16.42
N TYR A 165 20.74 -13.29 -17.59
CA TYR A 165 21.94 -13.57 -18.36
C TYR A 165 22.57 -12.31 -18.97
N ILE A 166 21.74 -11.38 -19.47
CA ILE A 166 22.22 -10.09 -20.02
C ILE A 166 22.87 -9.27 -18.89
N ASP A 167 22.26 -9.25 -17.70
CA ASP A 167 22.83 -8.55 -16.54
C ASP A 167 24.18 -9.14 -16.11
N ALA A 168 24.33 -10.47 -16.15
CA ALA A 168 25.61 -11.12 -15.90
C ALA A 168 26.69 -10.72 -16.92
N LEU A 169 26.31 -10.60 -18.21
CA LEU A 169 27.22 -10.15 -19.27
C LEU A 169 27.62 -8.68 -19.11
N LEU A 170 26.67 -7.79 -18.78
CA LEU A 170 26.96 -6.38 -18.51
C LEU A 170 27.96 -6.27 -17.36
N ASN A 171 27.71 -6.98 -16.25
CA ASN A 171 28.64 -6.99 -15.11
C ASN A 171 30.03 -7.51 -15.51
N GLN A 172 30.09 -8.57 -16.32
CA GLN A 172 31.37 -9.09 -16.81
C GLN A 172 32.10 -8.09 -17.71
N GLN A 173 31.38 -7.34 -18.56
CA GLN A 173 31.95 -6.32 -19.44
C GLN A 173 32.50 -5.13 -18.62
N TYR A 174 31.75 -4.68 -17.61
CA TYR A 174 32.19 -3.62 -16.69
C TYR A 174 33.48 -4.00 -15.95
N GLU A 175 33.53 -5.18 -15.33
CA GLU A 175 34.72 -5.64 -14.62
C GLU A 175 35.92 -5.79 -15.57
N SER A 176 35.68 -6.27 -16.79
CA SER A 176 36.73 -6.42 -17.81
C SER A 176 37.25 -5.07 -18.34
N ALA A 177 36.47 -3.99 -18.23
CA ALA A 177 36.85 -2.65 -18.67
C ALA A 177 37.63 -1.85 -17.61
N LYS A 178 37.65 -2.31 -16.36
CA LYS A 178 38.40 -1.64 -15.29
C LYS A 178 39.89 -1.63 -15.61
N GLY A 179 40.46 -0.42 -15.69
CA GLY A 179 41.88 -0.23 -15.96
C GLY A 179 42.29 -0.34 -17.44
N THR A 180 41.35 -0.53 -18.37
CA THR A 180 41.65 -0.55 -19.82
C THR A 180 41.60 0.82 -20.49
N GLY A 181 40.99 1.81 -19.83
CA GLY A 181 40.72 3.14 -20.40
C GLY A 181 39.42 3.22 -21.21
N GLU A 182 38.74 2.11 -21.45
CA GLU A 182 37.48 2.04 -22.22
C GLU A 182 36.22 2.10 -21.35
N LEU A 183 36.38 2.33 -20.04
CA LEU A 183 35.28 2.27 -19.06
C LEU A 183 34.13 3.23 -19.39
N ASN A 184 34.43 4.43 -19.90
CA ASN A 184 33.40 5.41 -20.25
C ASN A 184 32.50 4.92 -21.41
N ALA A 185 33.10 4.32 -22.44
CA ALA A 185 32.36 3.77 -23.57
C ALA A 185 31.49 2.57 -23.13
N VAL A 186 32.01 1.75 -22.19
CA VAL A 186 31.24 0.64 -21.61
C VAL A 186 30.06 1.15 -20.77
N ILE A 187 30.24 2.19 -19.95
CA ILE A 187 29.15 2.79 -19.17
C ILE A 187 28.06 3.35 -20.10
N GLU A 188 28.45 4.08 -21.15
CA GLU A 188 27.49 4.59 -22.12
C GLU A 188 26.75 3.47 -22.85
N SER A 189 27.46 2.44 -23.31
CA SER A 189 26.88 1.25 -23.93
C SER A 189 25.90 0.54 -22.98
N HIS A 190 26.22 0.46 -21.69
CA HIS A 190 25.29 -0.10 -20.69
C HIS A 190 24.01 0.71 -20.56
N ILE A 191 24.08 2.05 -20.56
CA ILE A 191 22.89 2.91 -20.54
C ILE A 191 22.02 2.66 -21.78
N GLN A 192 22.63 2.59 -22.96
CA GLN A 192 21.94 2.28 -24.22
C GLN A 192 21.30 0.87 -24.18
N MET A 193 22.03 -0.15 -23.74
CA MET A 193 21.53 -1.52 -23.61
C MET A 193 20.36 -1.61 -22.64
N ARG A 194 20.42 -0.94 -21.48
CA ARG A 194 19.33 -0.95 -20.50
C ARG A 194 18.08 -0.23 -20.99
N LEU A 195 18.22 0.89 -21.73
CA LEU A 195 17.10 1.53 -22.42
C LEU A 195 16.44 0.56 -23.41
N LEU A 196 17.24 -0.19 -24.17
CA LEU A 196 16.76 -1.17 -25.13
C LEU A 196 16.09 -2.38 -24.48
N ILE A 197 16.61 -2.86 -23.34
CA ILE A 197 15.98 -3.92 -22.56
C ILE A 197 14.60 -3.43 -22.05
N LEU A 198 14.51 -2.22 -21.51
CA LEU A 198 13.23 -1.66 -21.06
C LEU A 198 12.22 -1.52 -22.21
N PHE A 199 12.67 -1.09 -23.38
CA PHE A 199 11.84 -1.02 -24.57
C PHE A 199 11.38 -2.41 -25.05
N ALA A 200 12.27 -3.40 -25.00
CA ALA A 200 11.95 -4.79 -25.33
C ALA A 200 10.84 -5.33 -24.42
N LEU A 201 11.03 -5.19 -23.10
CA LEU A 201 10.08 -5.66 -22.10
C LEU A 201 8.72 -4.97 -22.24
N TYR A 202 8.72 -3.66 -22.47
CA TYR A 202 7.49 -2.90 -22.74
C TYR A 202 6.66 -3.50 -23.89
N HIS A 203 7.28 -3.80 -25.03
CA HIS A 203 6.57 -4.41 -26.16
C HIS A 203 6.21 -5.89 -25.94
N LEU A 204 6.94 -6.62 -25.11
CA LEU A 204 6.61 -8.01 -24.77
C LEU A 204 5.43 -8.10 -23.80
N ASP A 205 5.36 -7.20 -22.82
CA ASP A 205 4.26 -7.10 -21.86
C ASP A 205 2.94 -6.83 -22.58
N SER A 206 2.95 -5.91 -23.55
CA SER A 206 1.76 -5.61 -24.36
C SER A 206 1.32 -6.76 -25.26
N MET A 207 2.25 -7.62 -25.74
CA MET A 207 1.89 -8.85 -26.46
C MET A 207 1.25 -9.91 -25.55
N GLN A 208 1.70 -10.02 -24.29
CA GLN A 208 1.32 -11.10 -23.39
C GLN A 208 0.03 -10.81 -22.60
N GLN A 209 -0.51 -9.59 -22.67
CA GLN A 209 -1.66 -9.12 -21.88
C GLN A 209 -1.48 -9.28 -20.35
N ASN A 210 -0.23 -9.44 -19.90
CA ASN A 210 0.11 -9.46 -18.49
C ASN A 210 0.33 -8.02 -18.04
N THR A 211 -0.58 -7.50 -17.23
CA THR A 211 -0.51 -6.15 -16.64
C THR A 211 0.39 -6.07 -15.40
N GLN A 212 1.06 -7.16 -15.04
CA GLN A 212 2.04 -7.16 -13.95
C GLN A 212 3.40 -6.71 -14.48
N GLU A 213 3.84 -5.54 -14.01
CA GLU A 213 5.19 -5.03 -14.23
C GLU A 213 6.21 -6.12 -13.81
N HIS A 214 7.02 -6.63 -14.75
CA HIS A 214 8.05 -7.61 -14.42
C HIS A 214 8.95 -7.02 -13.32
N LEU A 215 9.14 -7.72 -12.19
CA LEU A 215 10.04 -7.27 -11.11
C LEU A 215 11.44 -6.86 -11.64
N ALA A 216 11.92 -7.56 -12.67
CA ALA A 216 13.15 -7.24 -13.39
C ALA A 216 13.14 -5.85 -14.06
N SER A 217 12.00 -5.41 -14.60
CA SER A 217 11.86 -4.08 -15.21
C SER A 217 11.96 -2.97 -14.18
N ARG A 218 11.43 -3.16 -12.96
CA ARG A 218 11.49 -2.16 -11.88
C ARG A 218 12.93 -1.94 -11.39
N ASP A 219 13.64 -3.04 -11.13
CA ASP A 219 15.02 -2.97 -10.66
C ASP A 219 15.93 -2.38 -11.75
N LEU A 220 15.65 -2.69 -13.02
CA LEU A 220 16.33 -2.11 -14.18
C LEU A 220 16.05 -0.61 -14.34
N ARG A 221 14.81 -0.14 -14.18
CA ARG A 221 14.46 1.29 -14.19
C ARG A 221 15.20 2.05 -13.09
N THR A 222 15.21 1.48 -11.88
CA THR A 222 15.91 2.07 -10.73
C THR A 222 17.41 2.16 -10.98
N ALA A 223 18.02 1.10 -11.52
CA ALA A 223 19.44 1.08 -11.85
C ALA A 223 19.79 2.09 -12.96
N LEU A 224 18.95 2.20 -13.99
CA LEU A 224 19.15 3.14 -15.09
C LEU A 224 19.00 4.60 -14.64
N GLU A 225 18.00 4.91 -13.82
CA GLU A 225 17.83 6.24 -13.22
C GLU A 225 19.05 6.62 -12.38
N ALA A 226 19.52 5.70 -11.52
CA ALA A 226 20.71 5.91 -10.72
C ALA A 226 21.96 6.12 -11.58
N ASP A 227 22.13 5.35 -12.66
CA ASP A 227 23.26 5.49 -13.57
C ASP A 227 23.21 6.80 -14.37
N LEU A 228 22.04 7.22 -14.87
CA LEU A 228 21.86 8.51 -15.53
C LEU A 228 22.20 9.66 -14.59
N ALA A 229 21.74 9.61 -13.34
CA ALA A 229 22.08 10.62 -12.34
C ALA A 229 23.58 10.63 -12.00
N ARG A 230 24.17 9.44 -11.80
CA ARG A 230 25.58 9.28 -11.40
C ARG A 230 26.56 9.66 -12.49
N TYR A 231 26.24 9.37 -13.75
CA TYR A 231 27.13 9.56 -14.89
C TYR A 231 26.76 10.74 -15.79
N LYS A 232 25.82 11.60 -15.36
CA LYS A 232 25.41 12.82 -16.07
C LYS A 232 26.60 13.66 -16.57
N ASP A 233 27.56 13.92 -15.69
CA ASP A 233 28.73 14.77 -16.01
C ASP A 233 29.83 14.02 -16.79
N PHE A 234 29.68 12.70 -16.95
CA PHE A 234 30.62 11.84 -17.69
C PHE A 234 30.22 11.62 -19.14
N LEU A 235 28.93 11.79 -19.47
CA LEU A 235 28.40 11.64 -20.83
C LEU A 235 28.49 12.97 -21.59
N PRO A 236 28.62 12.94 -22.93
CA PRO A 236 28.35 14.12 -23.75
C PRO A 236 26.95 14.66 -23.44
N LYS A 237 26.82 15.98 -23.31
CA LYS A 237 25.57 16.62 -22.88
C LYS A 237 24.40 16.21 -23.77
N GLU A 238 24.62 16.20 -25.07
CA GLU A 238 23.62 15.86 -26.09
C GLU A 238 23.16 14.41 -25.97
N HIS A 239 24.07 13.50 -25.61
CA HIS A 239 23.77 12.09 -25.42
C HIS A 239 22.96 11.89 -24.13
N TYR A 240 23.39 12.53 -23.02
CA TYR A 240 22.67 12.50 -21.76
C TYR A 240 21.23 13.01 -21.91
N GLU A 241 21.04 14.17 -22.55
CA GLU A 241 19.70 14.73 -22.78
C GLU A 241 18.82 13.77 -23.60
N LEU A 242 19.39 13.11 -24.60
CA LEU A 242 18.69 12.09 -25.38
C LEU A 242 18.30 10.89 -24.51
N TYR A 243 19.22 10.33 -23.73
CA TYR A 243 18.95 9.15 -22.90
C TYR A 243 17.96 9.44 -21.77
N ASP A 244 18.10 10.58 -21.10
CA ASP A 244 17.17 11.04 -20.07
C ASP A 244 15.76 11.22 -20.65
N ARG A 245 15.64 11.89 -21.80
CA ARG A 245 14.36 12.04 -22.48
C ARG A 245 13.76 10.69 -22.89
N THR A 246 14.60 9.77 -23.39
CA THR A 246 14.17 8.42 -23.77
C THR A 246 13.66 7.65 -22.56
N PHE A 247 14.38 7.70 -21.44
CA PHE A 247 13.98 7.06 -20.18
C PHE A 247 12.65 7.62 -19.65
N VAL A 248 12.49 8.94 -19.67
CA VAL A 248 11.24 9.61 -19.28
C VAL A 248 10.07 9.16 -20.16
N LEU A 249 10.25 9.07 -21.47
CA LEU A 249 9.20 8.60 -22.40
C LEU A 249 8.90 7.10 -22.22
N LEU A 250 9.91 6.26 -21.98
CA LEU A 250 9.73 4.83 -21.65
C LEU A 250 8.92 4.65 -20.36
N ASN A 251 9.17 5.48 -19.35
CA ASN A 251 8.37 5.49 -18.13
C ASN A 251 6.94 5.93 -18.45
N GLN A 252 6.74 6.94 -19.28
CA GLN A 252 5.40 7.42 -19.64
C GLN A 252 4.58 6.40 -20.45
N GLU A 253 5.15 5.79 -21.49
CA GLU A 253 4.45 4.80 -22.34
C GLU A 253 4.10 3.54 -21.55
N ALA A 254 5.00 3.04 -20.70
CA ALA A 254 4.68 1.91 -19.82
C ALA A 254 3.54 2.22 -18.84
N LEU A 255 3.41 3.48 -18.42
CA LEU A 255 2.31 3.93 -17.59
C LEU A 255 1.00 4.13 -18.39
N LYS A 256 1.01 4.33 -19.71
CA LYS A 256 -0.24 4.54 -20.48
C LYS A 256 -1.14 3.31 -20.54
N GLU A 257 -0.56 2.12 -20.51
CA GLU A 257 -1.32 0.86 -20.49
C GLU A 257 -1.84 0.52 -19.08
N GLN A 258 -1.31 1.15 -18.04
CA GLN A 258 -1.81 1.00 -16.68
C GLN A 258 -3.11 1.80 -16.50
N ALA A 259 -4.08 1.22 -15.81
CA ALA A 259 -5.31 1.93 -15.48
C ALA A 259 -4.96 3.20 -14.69
N PRO A 260 -5.64 4.36 -14.92
CA PRO A 260 -5.34 5.59 -14.20
C PRO A 260 -5.29 5.43 -12.69
N MET A 261 -6.17 4.61 -12.11
CA MET A 261 -6.17 4.31 -10.67
C MET A 261 -4.93 3.55 -10.19
N ASP A 262 -4.35 2.67 -11.01
CA ASP A 262 -3.09 1.96 -10.68
C ASP A 262 -1.92 2.94 -10.63
N ARG A 263 -1.90 3.91 -11.54
CA ARG A 263 -0.89 4.98 -11.56
C ARG A 263 -1.03 5.92 -10.37
N ILE A 264 -2.27 6.23 -9.95
CA ILE A 264 -2.55 6.97 -8.72
C ILE A 264 -2.05 6.20 -7.49
N PHE A 265 -2.30 4.90 -7.44
CA PHE A 265 -1.80 4.05 -6.37
C PHE A 265 -0.27 4.05 -6.32
N ASN A 266 0.41 3.94 -7.45
CA ASN A 266 1.86 4.03 -7.54
C ASN A 266 2.40 5.40 -7.08
N LYS A 267 1.69 6.50 -7.37
CA LYS A 267 2.05 7.83 -6.86
C LYS A 267 1.98 7.91 -5.33
N LEU A 268 1.01 7.25 -4.70
CA LEU A 268 0.95 7.14 -3.24
C LEU A 268 2.23 6.47 -2.71
N LEU A 269 2.61 5.34 -3.30
CA LEU A 269 3.76 4.55 -2.85
C LEU A 269 5.11 5.22 -3.08
N ALA A 270 5.20 6.10 -4.09
CA ALA A 270 6.40 6.86 -4.41
C ALA A 270 6.74 7.96 -3.37
N TYR A 271 5.82 8.29 -2.46
CA TYR A 271 6.04 9.32 -1.43
C TYR A 271 7.34 9.09 -0.64
N LEU A 272 7.63 7.85 -0.25
CA LEU A 272 8.84 7.51 0.50
C LEU A 272 10.15 7.75 -0.25
N GLN A 273 10.15 7.69 -1.59
CA GLN A 273 11.33 7.95 -2.41
C GLN A 273 11.62 9.46 -2.52
N GLN A 274 10.60 10.29 -2.30
CA GLN A 274 10.67 11.74 -2.44
C GLN A 274 10.99 12.46 -1.13
N VAL A 275 10.88 11.78 0.01
CA VAL A 275 11.25 12.31 1.32
C VAL A 275 12.70 11.90 1.61
N ASP A 276 13.58 12.89 1.86
CA ASP A 276 14.99 12.65 2.19
C ASP A 276 15.12 12.05 3.61
N ILE A 277 15.15 10.72 3.69
CA ILE A 277 15.18 10.00 4.96
C ILE A 277 16.55 9.33 5.11
N SER A 278 17.58 10.12 5.39
CA SER A 278 18.95 9.66 5.65
C SER A 278 19.11 8.88 6.98
N LEU A 279 18.03 8.47 7.64
CA LEU A 279 18.03 7.94 8.99
C LEU A 279 17.11 6.70 9.13
N GLU A 280 17.68 5.67 9.75
CA GLU A 280 17.08 4.46 10.35
C GLU A 280 16.98 3.19 9.50
N LYS A 281 17.90 2.26 9.80
CA LYS A 281 18.04 0.90 9.25
C LYS A 281 17.04 -0.14 9.81
N ASN A 282 16.12 0.25 10.71
CA ASN A 282 15.35 -0.71 11.51
C ASN A 282 13.82 -0.67 11.31
N VAL A 283 13.30 0.18 10.42
CA VAL A 283 11.87 0.18 10.08
C VAL A 283 11.69 -0.60 8.79
N ASP A 284 10.93 -1.70 8.81
CA ASP A 284 10.65 -2.52 7.63
C ASP A 284 9.58 -1.85 6.73
N ARG A 285 9.91 -0.65 6.23
CA ARG A 285 9.02 0.21 5.43
C ARG A 285 8.52 -0.50 4.17
N TYR A 286 9.35 -1.39 3.63
CA TYR A 286 9.04 -2.19 2.45
C TYR A 286 7.86 -3.13 2.69
N LEU A 287 7.74 -3.67 3.91
CA LEU A 287 6.67 -4.59 4.28
C LEU A 287 5.28 -3.92 4.25
N HIS A 288 5.18 -2.66 4.69
CA HIS A 288 3.93 -1.89 4.64
C HIS A 288 3.49 -1.57 3.20
N ILE A 289 4.47 -1.18 2.37
CA ILE A 289 4.23 -0.96 0.93
C ILE A 289 3.78 -2.25 0.26
N GLU A 290 4.44 -3.37 0.56
CA GLU A 290 4.11 -4.68 0.01
C GLU A 290 2.71 -5.13 0.41
N ARG A 291 2.33 -4.97 1.68
CA ARG A 291 0.96 -5.25 2.16
C ARG A 291 -0.07 -4.40 1.45
N ALA A 292 0.17 -3.09 1.32
CA ALA A 292 -0.75 -2.19 0.61
C ALA A 292 -0.88 -2.59 -0.87
N LYS A 293 0.23 -2.97 -1.52
CA LYS A 293 0.21 -3.49 -2.91
C LYS A 293 -0.61 -4.75 -3.03
N ASN A 294 -0.37 -5.73 -2.16
CA ASN A 294 -1.09 -7.00 -2.17
C ASN A 294 -2.58 -6.79 -1.89
N ALA A 295 -2.92 -5.92 -0.94
CA ALA A 295 -4.30 -5.53 -0.64
C ALA A 295 -4.97 -4.85 -1.84
N TYR A 296 -4.26 -3.97 -2.54
CA TYR A 296 -4.76 -3.29 -3.74
C TYR A 296 -5.06 -4.28 -4.88
N GLU A 297 -4.15 -5.21 -5.17
CA GLU A 297 -4.36 -6.26 -6.17
C GLU A 297 -5.56 -7.16 -5.81
N LEU A 298 -5.68 -7.59 -4.55
CA LEU A 298 -6.81 -8.37 -4.06
C LEU A 298 -8.13 -7.59 -4.12
N SER A 299 -8.09 -6.27 -3.93
CA SER A 299 -9.28 -5.41 -4.05
C SER A 299 -9.82 -5.34 -5.48
N LYS A 300 -8.94 -5.38 -6.49
CA LYS A 300 -9.34 -5.38 -7.91
C LYS A 300 -10.10 -6.66 -8.28
N THR A 301 -9.69 -7.79 -7.72
CA THR A 301 -10.33 -9.09 -7.94
C THR A 301 -11.49 -9.37 -6.98
N LYS A 302 -11.66 -8.55 -5.93
CA LYS A 302 -12.63 -8.71 -4.83
C LYS A 302 -12.47 -10.03 -4.07
N ASP A 303 -11.26 -10.60 -4.06
CA ASP A 303 -10.95 -11.86 -3.39
C ASP A 303 -10.55 -11.63 -1.92
N PHE A 304 -11.50 -11.14 -1.11
CA PHE A 304 -11.24 -10.79 0.30
C PHE A 304 -11.08 -12.02 1.23
N ASN A 305 -11.45 -13.21 0.76
CA ASN A 305 -11.31 -14.45 1.52
C ASN A 305 -9.97 -15.16 1.27
N ASN A 306 -9.09 -14.55 0.46
CA ASN A 306 -7.76 -15.07 0.18
C ASN A 306 -6.94 -15.23 1.49
N PRO A 307 -6.17 -16.31 1.68
CA PRO A 307 -5.28 -16.45 2.84
C PRO A 307 -4.34 -15.24 3.04
N THR A 308 -3.85 -14.67 1.93
CA THR A 308 -3.02 -13.46 1.92
C THR A 308 -3.79 -12.24 2.42
N ALA A 309 -5.09 -12.11 2.06
CA ALA A 309 -5.95 -11.05 2.58
C ALA A 309 -6.12 -11.18 4.10
N GLN A 310 -6.38 -12.40 4.59
CA GLN A 310 -6.55 -12.66 6.02
C GLN A 310 -5.27 -12.40 6.81
N GLU A 311 -4.11 -12.75 6.28
CA GLU A 311 -2.81 -12.43 6.87
C GLU A 311 -2.58 -10.92 6.94
N ILE A 312 -2.83 -10.19 5.83
CA ILE A 312 -2.70 -8.73 5.81
C ILE A 312 -3.64 -8.09 6.83
N ILE A 313 -4.89 -8.54 6.92
CA ILE A 313 -5.86 -8.06 7.90
C ILE A 313 -5.34 -8.29 9.32
N GLN A 314 -4.89 -9.51 9.63
CA GLN A 314 -4.39 -9.86 10.96
C GLN A 314 -3.19 -9.01 11.38
N ILE A 315 -2.24 -8.78 10.47
CA ILE A 315 -1.01 -8.06 10.81
C ILE A 315 -1.22 -6.53 10.81
N SER A 316 -2.09 -6.02 9.94
CA SER A 316 -2.39 -4.58 9.86
C SER A 316 -3.42 -4.17 10.92
N HIS A 317 -3.96 -5.12 11.69
CA HIS A 317 -4.94 -4.85 12.73
C HIS A 317 -4.31 -4.06 13.88
N ASN A 318 -4.84 -2.85 14.13
CA ASN A 318 -4.34 -1.87 15.09
C ASN A 318 -2.93 -1.32 14.77
N PRO A 319 -2.79 -0.49 13.72
CA PRO A 319 -1.51 0.08 13.27
C PRO A 319 -0.75 0.80 14.38
N LEU A 320 -1.44 1.45 15.33
CA LEU A 320 -0.83 2.18 16.44
C LEU A 320 -0.10 1.29 17.47
N LYS A 321 -0.34 -0.03 17.45
CA LYS A 321 0.43 -1.01 18.23
C LYS A 321 1.74 -1.42 17.54
N ASN A 322 1.90 -1.11 16.25
CA ASN A 322 3.20 -1.18 15.59
C ASN A 322 4.04 -0.01 16.13
N ILE A 323 4.94 -0.30 17.07
CA ILE A 323 5.76 0.70 17.76
C ILE A 323 6.71 1.34 16.74
N TYR A 324 6.42 2.56 16.29
CA TYR A 324 7.39 3.40 15.58
C TYR A 324 7.92 4.43 16.58
N ASP A 325 9.06 4.11 17.19
CA ASP A 325 9.58 4.85 18.35
C ASP A 325 10.07 6.29 18.03
N SER A 326 10.10 6.72 16.78
CA SER A 326 10.19 8.15 16.42
C SER A 326 9.92 8.41 14.92
N GLN A 327 9.70 9.68 14.55
CA GLN A 327 9.94 10.29 13.22
C GLN A 327 8.85 10.32 12.14
N ILE A 328 8.98 11.39 11.33
CA ILE A 328 8.27 11.96 10.17
C ILE A 328 7.47 10.98 9.26
N VAL A 329 7.77 9.69 9.30
CA VAL A 329 7.21 8.68 8.39
C VAL A 329 6.10 7.84 9.05
N ALA A 330 5.95 7.91 10.38
CA ALA A 330 4.99 7.08 11.12
C ALA A 330 3.54 7.29 10.65
N ASN A 331 3.13 8.53 10.41
CA ASN A 331 1.78 8.82 9.91
C ASN A 331 1.53 8.15 8.56
N TYR A 332 2.49 8.22 7.64
CA TYR A 332 2.38 7.57 6.34
C TYR A 332 2.25 6.05 6.46
N LEU A 333 3.07 5.40 7.31
CA LEU A 333 3.00 3.95 7.52
C LEU A 333 1.69 3.51 8.19
N TYR A 334 1.23 4.22 9.22
CA TYR A 334 -0.10 3.99 9.80
C TYR A 334 -1.21 4.15 8.76
N GLY A 335 -1.09 5.18 7.92
CA GLY A 335 -1.99 5.43 6.81
C GLY A 335 -2.05 4.28 5.81
N LEU A 336 -0.91 3.70 5.44
CA LEU A 336 -0.84 2.53 4.57
C LEU A 336 -1.46 1.27 5.19
N ASP A 337 -1.27 1.04 6.49
CA ASP A 337 -1.88 -0.10 7.18
C ASP A 337 -3.41 0.03 7.23
N TYR A 338 -3.93 1.20 7.60
CA TYR A 338 -5.38 1.46 7.56
C TYR A 338 -5.94 1.40 6.13
N LEU A 339 -5.18 1.87 5.14
CA LEU A 339 -5.56 1.78 3.73
C LEU A 339 -5.62 0.32 3.26
N SER A 340 -4.69 -0.52 3.71
CA SER A 340 -4.67 -1.96 3.41
C SER A 340 -5.92 -2.66 3.95
N LEU A 341 -6.34 -2.32 5.18
CA LEU A 341 -7.61 -2.81 5.75
C LEU A 341 -8.82 -2.33 4.94
N ALA A 342 -8.86 -1.04 4.58
CA ALA A 342 -9.93 -0.47 3.77
C ALA A 342 -10.03 -1.11 2.37
N LEU A 343 -8.89 -1.36 1.70
CA LEU A 343 -8.81 -2.03 0.40
C LEU A 343 -9.39 -3.45 0.45
N LEU A 344 -9.19 -4.15 1.57
CA LEU A 344 -9.72 -5.49 1.81
C LEU A 344 -11.17 -5.49 2.35
N ASN A 345 -11.83 -4.33 2.35
CA ASN A 345 -13.19 -4.15 2.86
C ASN A 345 -13.37 -4.58 4.34
N ASP A 346 -12.29 -4.56 5.13
CA ASP A 346 -12.32 -4.80 6.57
C ASP A 346 -12.73 -3.50 7.28
N ASN A 347 -13.91 -3.50 7.91
CA ASN A 347 -14.50 -2.34 8.61
C ASN A 347 -14.29 -1.01 7.86
N LEU A 348 -14.67 -0.98 6.57
CA LEU A 348 -14.37 0.13 5.66
C LEU A 348 -14.79 1.51 6.21
N ILE A 349 -15.94 1.56 6.90
CA ILE A 349 -16.50 2.79 7.48
C ILE A 349 -15.58 3.40 8.55
N ALA A 350 -14.88 2.56 9.33
CA ALA A 350 -13.96 3.04 10.36
C ALA A 350 -12.53 3.22 9.83
N ASN A 351 -12.06 2.29 9.00
CA ASN A 351 -10.66 2.25 8.57
C ASN A 351 -10.34 3.27 7.48
N LEU A 352 -11.25 3.53 6.53
CA LEU A 352 -10.99 4.49 5.46
C LEU A 352 -10.79 5.94 5.96
N PRO A 353 -11.64 6.48 6.85
CA PRO A 353 -11.39 7.81 7.42
C PRO A 353 -10.04 7.91 8.16
N LEU A 354 -9.64 6.86 8.88
CA LEU A 354 -8.34 6.82 9.58
C LEU A 354 -7.18 6.80 8.59
N ALA A 355 -7.26 5.97 7.54
CA ALA A 355 -6.26 5.92 6.48
C ALA A 355 -6.04 7.31 5.87
N LEU A 356 -7.13 7.99 5.52
CA LEU A 356 -7.09 9.33 4.94
C LEU A 356 -6.54 10.36 5.93
N ASP A 357 -6.95 10.35 7.21
CA ASP A 357 -6.42 11.28 8.19
C ASP A 357 -4.90 11.18 8.33
N PHE A 358 -4.39 9.94 8.44
CA PHE A 358 -2.96 9.67 8.58
C PHE A 358 -2.16 10.03 7.32
N LEU A 359 -2.60 9.61 6.12
CA LEU A 359 -1.91 9.90 4.86
C LEU A 359 -1.88 11.40 4.55
N GLN A 360 -2.90 12.15 4.96
CA GLN A 360 -3.04 13.57 4.63
C GLN A 360 -2.39 14.51 5.66
N LYS A 361 -1.93 13.95 6.78
CA LYS A 361 -1.50 14.72 7.96
C LYS A 361 -0.35 15.66 7.66
N ASP A 362 0.61 15.22 6.85
CA ASP A 362 1.80 15.99 6.52
C ASP A 362 1.46 17.21 5.64
N PHE A 363 0.67 17.01 4.59
CA PHE A 363 0.21 18.11 3.73
C PHE A 363 -0.63 19.13 4.52
N LYS A 364 -1.58 18.66 5.33
CA LYS A 364 -2.39 19.52 6.21
C LYS A 364 -1.50 20.31 7.17
N PHE A 365 -0.48 19.69 7.75
CA PHE A 365 0.46 20.39 8.63
C PHE A 365 1.23 21.50 7.88
N TYR A 366 1.83 21.22 6.73
CA TYR A 366 2.59 22.21 5.97
C TYR A 366 1.72 23.34 5.41
N GLN A 367 0.53 23.01 4.91
CA GLN A 367 -0.41 23.98 4.34
C GLN A 367 -1.04 24.87 5.42
N ILE A 368 -1.55 24.28 6.50
CA ILE A 368 -2.31 25.01 7.55
C ILE A 368 -1.37 25.70 8.54
N THR A 369 -0.29 25.02 8.95
CA THR A 369 0.57 25.50 10.04
C THR A 369 1.77 26.29 9.53
N GLN A 370 2.33 25.91 8.38
CA GLN A 370 3.51 26.56 7.81
C GLN A 370 3.22 27.43 6.58
N HIS A 371 1.97 27.44 6.09
CA HIS A 371 1.56 28.16 4.87
C HIS A 371 2.49 27.89 3.67
N ARG A 372 2.98 26.65 3.58
CA ARG A 372 3.93 26.21 2.55
C ARG A 372 3.30 25.10 1.73
N PHE A 373 3.43 25.20 0.41
CA PHE A 373 3.10 24.12 -0.51
C PHE A 373 4.32 23.24 -0.75
N GLU A 374 4.16 21.93 -0.59
CA GLU A 374 5.19 20.94 -0.89
C GLU A 374 4.60 19.87 -1.80
N GLN A 375 5.19 19.72 -2.99
CA GLN A 375 4.64 18.91 -4.07
C GLN A 375 4.50 17.43 -3.70
N SER A 376 5.48 16.84 -3.01
CA SER A 376 5.47 15.44 -2.56
C SER A 376 4.32 15.14 -1.61
N THR A 377 4.12 16.01 -0.60
CA THR A 377 3.02 15.87 0.37
C THR A 377 1.66 16.09 -0.28
N PHE A 378 1.55 17.02 -1.24
CA PHE A 378 0.33 17.21 -2.03
C PHE A 378 0.01 15.98 -2.91
N GLN A 379 1.01 15.41 -3.57
CA GLN A 379 0.85 14.20 -4.38
C GLN A 379 0.32 13.04 -3.53
N ASN A 380 0.86 12.84 -2.33
CA ASN A 380 0.35 11.84 -1.38
C ASN A 380 -1.08 12.15 -0.91
N TYR A 381 -1.36 13.41 -0.57
CA TYR A 381 -2.69 13.89 -0.18
C TYR A 381 -3.75 13.61 -1.26
N ILE A 382 -3.52 14.07 -2.50
CA ILE A 382 -4.51 13.93 -3.57
C ILE A 382 -4.66 12.47 -4.00
N ALA A 383 -3.57 11.69 -4.04
CA ALA A 383 -3.63 10.27 -4.35
C ALA A 383 -4.45 9.49 -3.31
N SER A 384 -4.32 9.83 -2.01
CA SER A 384 -5.12 9.22 -0.95
C SER A 384 -6.63 9.44 -1.16
N LEU A 385 -7.03 10.65 -1.58
CA LEU A 385 -8.45 10.97 -1.85
C LEU A 385 -9.00 10.17 -3.02
N PHE A 386 -8.26 10.10 -4.13
CA PHE A 386 -8.63 9.29 -5.29
C PHE A 386 -8.80 7.81 -4.92
N LEU A 387 -7.86 7.25 -4.15
CA LEU A 387 -7.93 5.86 -3.71
C LEU A 387 -9.11 5.62 -2.77
N GLY A 388 -9.39 6.55 -1.85
CA GLY A 388 -10.55 6.47 -0.98
C GLY A 388 -11.86 6.45 -1.76
N ALA A 389 -12.01 7.34 -2.74
CA ALA A 389 -13.17 7.35 -3.63
C ALA A 389 -13.26 6.04 -4.44
N TYR A 390 -12.13 5.56 -4.97
CA TYR A 390 -12.08 4.30 -5.72
C TYR A 390 -12.50 3.09 -4.89
N ILE A 391 -12.06 2.98 -3.64
CA ILE A 391 -12.45 1.90 -2.72
C ILE A 391 -13.96 1.90 -2.50
N LEU A 392 -14.55 3.07 -2.21
CA LEU A 392 -16.00 3.22 -1.99
C LEU A 392 -16.80 2.87 -3.25
N SER A 393 -16.32 3.30 -4.41
CA SER A 393 -16.88 2.92 -5.73
C SER A 393 -16.82 1.42 -5.97
N ASN A 394 -15.67 0.79 -5.72
CA ASN A 394 -15.45 -0.62 -6.00
C ASN A 394 -16.23 -1.55 -5.05
N THR A 395 -16.37 -1.15 -3.79
CA THR A 395 -17.14 -1.86 -2.75
C THR A 395 -18.63 -1.50 -2.75
N ALA A 396 -19.03 -0.44 -3.47
CA ALA A 396 -20.37 0.11 -3.53
C ALA A 396 -20.94 0.49 -2.14
N GLN A 397 -20.11 1.07 -1.28
CA GLN A 397 -20.48 1.47 0.09
C GLN A 397 -20.39 2.98 0.29
N ASN A 398 -21.24 3.51 1.18
CA ASN A 398 -21.24 4.89 1.65
C ASN A 398 -21.16 5.94 0.53
N GLN A 399 -22.26 6.05 -0.24
CA GLN A 399 -22.37 6.98 -1.36
C GLN A 399 -22.12 8.45 -0.95
N GLU A 400 -22.61 8.87 0.22
CA GLU A 400 -22.43 10.24 0.70
C GLU A 400 -20.95 10.59 0.83
N TYR A 401 -20.15 9.70 1.44
CA TYR A 401 -18.72 9.92 1.59
C TYR A 401 -17.97 9.84 0.25
N PHE A 402 -18.42 8.98 -0.66
CA PHE A 402 -17.89 8.92 -2.02
C PHE A 402 -18.11 10.24 -2.78
N ASP A 403 -19.33 10.77 -2.75
CA ASP A 403 -19.69 12.04 -3.39
C ASP A 403 -18.95 13.22 -2.74
N GLU A 404 -18.72 13.18 -1.42
CA GLU A 404 -17.90 14.16 -0.71
C GLU A 404 -16.44 14.15 -1.19
N LEU A 405 -15.82 12.96 -1.26
CA LEU A 405 -14.43 12.82 -1.74
C LEU A 405 -14.29 13.30 -3.19
N LEU A 406 -15.25 12.99 -4.06
CA LEU A 406 -15.25 13.50 -5.44
C LEU A 406 -15.34 15.02 -5.51
N ARG A 407 -16.21 15.62 -4.70
CA ARG A 407 -16.33 17.08 -4.62
C ARG A 407 -15.01 17.71 -4.14
N LEU A 408 -14.37 17.09 -3.15
CA LEU A 408 -13.10 17.55 -2.61
C LEU A 408 -11.98 17.46 -3.66
N ILE A 409 -11.82 16.31 -4.32
CA ILE A 409 -10.83 16.12 -5.40
C ILE A 409 -10.96 17.22 -6.46
N LYS A 410 -12.17 17.50 -6.95
CA LYS A 410 -12.41 18.55 -7.93
C LYS A 410 -12.00 19.94 -7.44
N ALA A 411 -12.34 20.25 -6.20
CA ALA A 411 -12.00 21.53 -5.59
C ALA A 411 -10.48 21.68 -5.46
N GLU A 412 -9.78 20.66 -4.98
CA GLU A 412 -8.33 20.65 -4.78
C GLU A 412 -7.57 20.74 -6.12
N LEU A 413 -7.97 19.98 -7.14
CA LEU A 413 -7.37 20.07 -8.49
C LEU A 413 -7.57 21.45 -9.12
N SER A 414 -8.74 22.07 -8.92
CA SER A 414 -9.00 23.43 -9.41
C SER A 414 -8.21 24.48 -8.63
N GLN A 415 -8.03 24.30 -7.32
CA GLN A 415 -7.32 25.23 -6.46
C GLN A 415 -5.82 25.22 -6.72
N TYR A 416 -5.24 24.06 -7.02
CA TYR A 416 -3.81 23.85 -7.18
C TYR A 416 -3.37 23.60 -8.62
N SER A 417 -4.18 23.94 -9.62
CA SER A 417 -3.89 23.70 -11.04
C SER A 417 -2.50 24.17 -11.46
N ASP A 418 -2.09 25.34 -10.96
CA ASP A 418 -0.83 25.99 -11.33
C ASP A 418 0.41 25.32 -10.69
N MET A 419 0.20 24.45 -9.71
CA MET A 419 1.25 23.73 -8.98
C MET A 419 1.38 22.26 -9.42
N ILE A 420 0.47 21.79 -10.29
CA ILE A 420 0.44 20.41 -10.78
C ILE A 420 1.12 20.35 -12.15
N ALA A 421 2.04 19.39 -12.31
CA ALA A 421 2.67 19.16 -13.61
C ALA A 421 1.61 18.74 -14.65
N PRO A 422 1.71 19.16 -15.93
CA PRO A 422 0.69 18.85 -16.94
C PRO A 422 0.36 17.35 -17.04
N ASN A 423 1.38 16.49 -17.07
CA ASN A 423 1.21 15.04 -17.14
C ASN A 423 0.50 14.45 -15.91
N ASP A 424 0.68 15.06 -14.73
CA ASP A 424 0.00 14.65 -13.50
C ASP A 424 -1.46 15.10 -13.54
N MET A 425 -1.72 16.31 -14.06
CA MET A 425 -3.09 16.83 -14.22
C MET A 425 -3.91 15.97 -15.19
N ASP A 426 -3.32 15.54 -16.31
CA ASP A 426 -3.98 14.63 -17.26
C ASP A 426 -4.34 13.30 -16.57
N LEU A 427 -3.41 12.71 -15.82
CA LEU A 427 -3.68 11.50 -15.04
C LEU A 427 -4.81 11.71 -14.03
N TYR A 428 -4.82 12.82 -13.29
CA TYR A 428 -5.88 13.11 -12.32
C TYR A 428 -7.24 13.29 -13.00
N ASN A 429 -7.29 13.92 -14.18
CA ASN A 429 -8.53 14.07 -14.95
C ASN A 429 -9.03 12.72 -15.48
N ASP A 430 -8.14 11.84 -15.96
CA ASP A 430 -8.49 10.49 -16.39
C ASP A 430 -9.06 9.66 -15.23
N ALA A 431 -8.38 9.68 -14.07
CA ALA A 431 -8.85 9.01 -12.86
C ALA A 431 -10.20 9.57 -12.37
N LEU A 432 -10.38 10.89 -12.42
CA LEU A 432 -11.63 11.55 -12.04
C LEU A 432 -12.77 11.12 -12.96
N THR A 433 -12.53 11.06 -14.26
CA THR A 433 -13.51 10.61 -15.26
C THR A 433 -13.99 9.19 -14.97
N ILE A 434 -13.09 8.28 -14.60
CA ILE A 434 -13.45 6.91 -14.21
C ILE A 434 -14.41 6.91 -13.01
N LEU A 435 -14.10 7.68 -11.96
CA LEU A 435 -14.91 7.72 -10.74
C LEU A 435 -16.26 8.45 -10.96
N GLU A 436 -16.32 9.42 -11.86
CA GLU A 436 -17.56 10.08 -12.25
C GLU A 436 -18.50 9.15 -13.02
N GLN A 437 -17.94 8.25 -13.82
CA GLN A 437 -18.68 7.24 -14.58
C GLN A 437 -19.23 6.10 -13.70
N THR A 438 -18.87 6.04 -12.42
CA THR A 438 -19.42 5.04 -11.49
C THR A 438 -20.94 5.15 -11.40
N ASP A 439 -21.64 4.10 -11.85
CA ASP A 439 -23.10 4.01 -11.79
C ASP A 439 -23.59 4.12 -10.35
N ARG A 440 -24.23 5.25 -10.01
CA ARG A 440 -24.75 5.51 -8.66
C ARG A 440 -25.80 4.48 -8.23
N ALA A 441 -26.46 3.78 -9.17
CA ALA A 441 -27.39 2.71 -8.84
C ALA A 441 -26.70 1.50 -8.17
N ILE A 442 -25.39 1.29 -8.33
CA ILE A 442 -24.70 0.18 -7.66
C ILE A 442 -24.65 0.37 -6.14
N PHE A 443 -24.61 1.62 -5.66
CA PHE A 443 -24.66 1.94 -4.22
C PHE A 443 -26.06 1.67 -3.63
N SER A 444 -27.10 1.65 -4.46
CA SER A 444 -28.46 1.31 -4.04
C SER A 444 -28.73 -0.19 -3.91
N ARG A 445 -27.79 -1.06 -4.33
CA ARG A 445 -27.92 -2.52 -4.20
C ARG A 445 -27.51 -3.08 -2.83
N ILE A 446 -26.99 -2.23 -1.95
CA ILE A 446 -26.82 -2.57 -0.54
C ILE A 446 -27.79 -1.69 0.22
N ASN A 447 -28.91 -2.28 0.65
CA ASN A 447 -29.73 -1.70 1.70
C ASN A 447 -28.80 -1.48 2.91
N LEU A 448 -28.30 -0.26 3.07
CA LEU A 448 -28.04 0.30 4.39
C LEU A 448 -29.41 0.37 5.07
N ALA A 449 -29.85 -0.76 5.62
CA ALA A 449 -30.73 -0.71 6.77
C ALA A 449 -30.00 0.22 7.76
N GLU A 450 -30.64 1.32 8.16
CA GLU A 450 -30.12 2.24 9.16
C GLU A 450 -29.52 1.42 10.31
N SER A 451 -28.19 1.26 10.33
CA SER A 451 -27.50 0.35 11.24
C SER A 451 -27.13 1.08 12.52
N LYS A 452 -27.94 2.07 12.90
CA LYS A 452 -27.91 2.63 14.24
C LYS A 452 -28.78 1.73 15.11
N PRO A 453 -28.29 1.34 16.30
CA PRO A 453 -29.13 0.64 17.27
C PRO A 453 -30.38 1.48 17.54
N LYS A 454 -31.51 0.83 17.82
CA LYS A 454 -32.75 1.55 18.09
C LYS A 454 -32.56 2.41 19.33
N ASP A 455 -33.02 3.66 19.26
CA ASP A 455 -33.04 4.55 20.42
C ASP A 455 -33.85 3.89 21.54
N GLU A 456 -33.24 3.81 22.72
CA GLU A 456 -33.81 3.18 23.91
C GLU A 456 -33.85 4.23 25.02
N PRO A 457 -35.04 4.62 25.52
CA PRO A 457 -35.16 5.64 26.57
C PRO A 457 -34.31 5.31 27.81
N GLY A 458 -33.48 6.26 28.24
CA GLY A 458 -32.60 6.10 29.41
C GLY A 458 -31.28 5.36 29.12
N TYR A 459 -31.02 4.96 27.87
CA TYR A 459 -29.78 4.30 27.45
C TYR A 459 -29.04 5.10 26.38
N ILE A 460 -27.73 5.09 26.48
CA ILE A 460 -26.78 5.62 25.49
C ILE A 460 -26.13 4.41 24.82
N LYS A 461 -26.26 4.30 23.50
CA LYS A 461 -25.64 3.24 22.71
C LYS A 461 -24.26 3.69 22.25
N VAL A 462 -23.22 3.08 22.77
CA VAL A 462 -21.84 3.49 22.50
C VAL A 462 -21.16 2.45 21.63
N LEU A 463 -20.67 2.85 20.45
CA LEU A 463 -19.93 1.96 19.56
C LEU A 463 -18.64 1.48 20.25
N LEU A 464 -18.44 0.18 20.34
CA LEU A 464 -17.20 -0.41 20.84
C LEU A 464 -16.19 -0.55 19.71
N ASN A 465 -14.92 -0.29 20.01
CA ASN A 465 -13.82 -0.53 19.08
C ASN A 465 -13.14 -1.85 19.48
N LEU A 466 -13.55 -2.94 18.84
CA LEU A 466 -13.22 -4.31 19.20
C LEU A 466 -12.22 -4.92 18.22
N SER A 467 -11.24 -5.65 18.74
CA SER A 467 -10.38 -6.52 17.95
C SER A 467 -11.08 -7.86 17.61
N PRO A 468 -10.60 -8.62 16.61
CA PRO A 468 -11.11 -9.94 16.27
C PRO A 468 -11.10 -10.91 17.44
N GLN A 469 -10.12 -10.83 18.34
CA GLN A 469 -10.03 -11.66 19.54
C GLN A 469 -11.15 -11.33 20.52
N GLU A 470 -11.42 -10.04 20.73
CA GLU A 470 -12.51 -9.57 21.59
C GLU A 470 -13.88 -9.88 20.97
N MET A 471 -14.02 -9.75 19.64
CA MET A 471 -15.23 -10.18 18.92
C MET A 471 -15.46 -11.69 19.03
N GLN A 472 -14.42 -12.50 18.85
CA GLN A 472 -14.50 -13.94 19.01
C GLN A 472 -14.86 -14.33 20.45
N GLN A 473 -14.28 -13.64 21.44
CA GLN A 473 -14.59 -13.86 22.85
C GLN A 473 -16.05 -13.46 23.17
N ILE A 474 -16.55 -12.36 22.60
CA ILE A 474 -17.97 -11.97 22.69
C ILE A 474 -18.86 -13.02 22.03
N ASP A 475 -18.51 -13.52 20.84
CA ASP A 475 -19.26 -14.57 20.15
C ASP A 475 -19.30 -15.86 20.96
N MET A 476 -18.19 -16.25 21.57
CA MET A 476 -18.12 -17.39 22.46
C MET A 476 -19.03 -17.20 23.67
N LEU A 477 -18.99 -16.05 24.33
CA LEU A 477 -19.84 -15.74 25.48
C LEU A 477 -21.33 -15.70 25.12
N LEU A 478 -21.70 -15.08 24.00
CA LEU A 478 -23.08 -15.06 23.50
C LEU A 478 -23.56 -16.48 23.14
N THR A 479 -22.70 -17.29 22.53
CA THR A 479 -23.03 -18.69 22.20
C THR A 479 -23.19 -19.54 23.45
N GLN A 480 -22.35 -19.33 24.46
CA GLN A 480 -22.49 -19.97 25.77
C GLN A 480 -23.81 -19.56 26.44
N GLU A 481 -24.21 -18.29 26.34
CA GLU A 481 -25.48 -17.78 26.88
C GLU A 481 -26.70 -18.43 26.21
N VAL A 482 -26.68 -18.57 24.88
CA VAL A 482 -27.79 -19.16 24.11
C VAL A 482 -27.91 -20.67 24.30
N ASN A 483 -26.78 -21.38 24.46
CA ASN A 483 -26.76 -22.85 24.51
C ASN A 483 -26.96 -23.44 25.91
N MET A 484 -27.05 -22.64 26.96
CA MET A 484 -27.30 -23.13 28.32
C MET A 484 -28.80 -23.15 28.64
N GLU A 485 -29.36 -24.34 28.86
CA GLU A 485 -30.65 -24.50 29.55
C GLU A 485 -30.46 -24.29 31.07
N GLY A 486 -30.15 -23.05 31.48
CA GLY A 486 -29.88 -22.68 32.87
C GLY A 486 -29.21 -21.30 33.02
N GLU A 487 -28.89 -20.89 34.24
CA GLU A 487 -28.20 -19.61 34.50
C GLU A 487 -26.70 -19.69 34.11
N LEU A 488 -26.24 -18.75 33.26
CA LEU A 488 -24.87 -18.66 32.72
C LEU A 488 -23.86 -18.19 33.78
N CYS A 489 -22.67 -18.81 33.78
CA CYS A 489 -21.61 -18.47 34.72
C CYS A 489 -20.36 -17.92 34.05
N LEU A 490 -19.95 -16.72 34.46
CA LEU A 490 -18.75 -16.07 33.97
C LEU A 490 -17.56 -16.37 34.89
N SER A 491 -16.44 -16.75 34.31
CA SER A 491 -15.13 -16.84 34.97
C SER A 491 -14.60 -15.44 35.33
N PRO A 492 -13.64 -15.34 36.27
CA PRO A 492 -13.01 -14.04 36.60
C PRO A 492 -12.45 -13.31 35.39
N LEU A 493 -11.84 -14.04 34.47
CA LEU A 493 -11.25 -13.48 33.26
C LEU A 493 -12.32 -12.93 32.31
N GLU A 494 -13.48 -13.60 32.23
CA GLU A 494 -14.60 -13.12 31.42
C GLU A 494 -15.27 -11.90 32.05
N VAL A 495 -15.38 -11.84 33.38
CA VAL A 495 -15.84 -10.64 34.09
C VAL A 495 -14.90 -9.46 33.86
N ASP A 496 -13.60 -9.69 34.01
CA ASP A 496 -12.57 -8.66 33.79
C ASP A 496 -12.59 -8.14 32.34
N PHE A 497 -12.73 -9.05 31.37
CA PHE A 497 -12.93 -8.71 29.97
C PHE A 497 -14.18 -7.83 29.76
N LEU A 498 -15.33 -8.20 30.31
CA LEU A 498 -16.56 -7.43 30.16
C LEU A 498 -16.49 -6.05 30.85
N LEU A 499 -15.80 -5.97 31.99
CA LEU A 499 -15.51 -4.69 32.65
C LEU A 499 -14.61 -3.79 31.78
N SER A 500 -13.67 -4.37 31.03
CA SER A 500 -12.84 -3.60 30.09
C SER A 500 -13.66 -2.99 28.94
N LEU A 501 -14.64 -3.74 28.40
CA LEU A 501 -15.57 -3.24 27.38
C LEU A 501 -16.46 -2.12 27.93
N ALA A 502 -16.97 -2.29 29.15
CA ALA A 502 -17.75 -1.26 29.81
C ALA A 502 -16.92 0.01 30.02
N TYR A 503 -15.66 -0.12 30.47
CA TYR A 503 -14.79 1.04 30.62
C TYR A 503 -14.54 1.78 29.30
N GLN A 504 -14.39 1.05 28.18
CA GLN A 504 -14.30 1.65 26.85
C GLN A 504 -15.53 2.51 26.54
N ALA A 505 -16.73 2.01 26.84
CA ALA A 505 -17.98 2.74 26.64
C ALA A 505 -18.09 3.99 27.55
N TYR A 506 -17.75 3.84 28.83
CA TYR A 506 -17.70 4.93 29.80
C TYR A 506 -16.72 6.03 29.36
N LYS A 507 -15.52 5.63 28.90
CA LYS A 507 -14.48 6.55 28.41
C LYS A 507 -14.92 7.37 27.21
N ALA A 508 -15.62 6.75 26.26
CA ALA A 508 -16.19 7.45 25.11
C ALA A 508 -17.23 8.51 25.51
N GLN A 509 -17.89 8.35 26.67
CA GLN A 509 -18.82 9.32 27.26
C GLN A 509 -18.16 10.29 28.25
N GLY A 510 -16.83 10.42 28.17
CA GLY A 510 -16.05 11.38 28.96
C GLY A 510 -15.78 10.96 30.42
N PHE A 511 -16.02 9.69 30.78
CA PHE A 511 -15.61 9.16 32.08
C PHE A 511 -14.10 8.86 32.06
N LYS A 512 -13.34 9.50 32.93
CA LYS A 512 -11.91 9.22 33.10
C LYS A 512 -11.75 8.13 34.18
N GLY A 513 -10.81 7.20 34.01
CA GLY A 513 -10.50 6.26 35.08
C GLY A 513 -10.01 6.97 36.35
N VAL A 514 -10.32 6.38 37.50
CA VAL A 514 -9.94 6.92 38.80
C VAL A 514 -8.74 6.16 39.36
N ALA A 515 -7.77 6.90 39.92
CA ALA A 515 -6.59 6.30 40.53
C ALA A 515 -6.99 5.33 41.67
N PRO A 516 -6.28 4.22 41.88
CA PRO A 516 -6.61 3.22 42.91
C PRO A 516 -6.75 3.80 44.32
N GLU A 517 -6.00 4.84 44.65
CA GLU A 517 -6.08 5.54 45.94
C GLU A 517 -7.43 6.27 46.10
N MET A 518 -7.92 6.89 45.03
CA MET A 518 -9.22 7.57 45.02
C MET A 518 -10.37 6.55 45.01
N PHE A 519 -10.19 5.40 44.35
CA PHE A 519 -11.12 4.28 44.47
C PHE A 519 -11.22 3.80 45.93
N LYS A 520 -10.08 3.63 46.61
CA LYS A 520 -10.04 3.24 48.03
C LYS A 520 -10.70 4.29 48.94
N ILE A 521 -10.43 5.58 48.72
CA ILE A 521 -11.08 6.67 49.46
C ILE A 521 -12.61 6.60 49.27
N ARG A 522 -13.11 6.38 48.05
CA ARG A 522 -14.56 6.26 47.80
C ARG A 522 -15.15 4.99 48.37
N LEU A 523 -14.40 3.90 48.37
CA LEU A 523 -14.75 2.65 49.01
C LEU A 523 -14.91 2.83 50.53
N ASP A 524 -14.10 3.68 51.16
CA ASP A 524 -14.18 3.98 52.60
C ASP A 524 -15.28 5.03 52.91
N GLU A 525 -15.40 6.09 52.11
CA GLU A 525 -16.35 7.20 52.35
C GLU A 525 -17.81 6.85 52.00
N VAL A 526 -18.03 6.06 50.95
CA VAL A 526 -19.37 5.80 50.38
C VAL A 526 -19.85 4.39 50.69
N LEU A 527 -18.94 3.41 50.67
CA LEU A 527 -19.26 2.00 50.89
C LEU A 527 -18.88 1.52 52.31
N ASN A 528 -17.89 2.16 52.95
CA ASN A 528 -17.39 1.86 54.29
C ASN A 528 -17.26 0.35 54.58
N ILE A 529 -16.52 -0.35 53.73
CA ILE A 529 -16.49 -1.83 53.72
C ILE A 529 -15.95 -2.41 55.03
N GLU A 530 -15.07 -1.71 55.73
CA GLU A 530 -14.52 -2.14 57.02
C GLU A 530 -15.59 -2.22 58.12
N ASN A 531 -16.58 -1.32 58.10
CA ASN A 531 -17.65 -1.24 59.11
C ASN A 531 -18.95 -1.95 58.69
N LEU A 532 -18.95 -2.64 57.55
CA LEU A 532 -20.10 -3.46 57.15
C LEU A 532 -20.44 -4.49 58.25
N PRO A 533 -21.72 -4.65 58.60
CA PRO A 533 -22.19 -5.74 59.43
C PRO A 533 -21.69 -7.10 58.92
N ASP A 534 -21.29 -8.02 59.81
CA ASP A 534 -20.73 -9.33 59.43
C ASP A 534 -21.67 -10.15 58.53
N ASN A 535 -22.98 -9.97 58.67
CA ASN A 535 -23.99 -10.58 57.81
C ASN A 535 -24.02 -10.02 56.38
N LEU A 536 -23.45 -8.84 56.13
CA LEU A 536 -23.30 -8.22 54.82
C LEU A 536 -21.90 -8.48 54.22
N LYS A 537 -20.85 -8.51 55.04
CA LYS A 537 -19.46 -8.82 54.62
C LYS A 537 -19.35 -10.15 53.86
N LYS A 538 -20.14 -11.16 54.23
CA LYS A 538 -20.18 -12.46 53.55
C LYS A 538 -20.69 -12.43 52.11
N HIS A 539 -21.26 -11.31 51.66
CA HIS A 539 -21.77 -11.11 50.30
C HIS A 539 -20.79 -10.36 49.39
N LEU A 540 -19.60 -10.08 49.90
CA LEU A 540 -18.52 -9.40 49.18
C LEU A 540 -17.44 -10.41 48.83
N ILE A 541 -17.05 -10.42 47.55
CA ILE A 541 -15.93 -11.24 47.04
C ILE A 541 -14.92 -10.29 46.41
N ASP A 542 -13.66 -10.46 46.80
CA ASP A 542 -12.56 -9.62 46.40
C ASP A 542 -11.65 -10.39 45.42
N PHE A 543 -11.52 -9.87 44.19
CA PHE A 543 -10.60 -10.34 43.16
C PHE A 543 -9.52 -9.30 42.88
N ASP A 544 -8.44 -9.70 42.21
CA ASP A 544 -7.30 -8.81 41.93
C ASP A 544 -7.74 -7.49 41.24
N ASN A 545 -8.58 -7.58 40.19
CA ASN A 545 -8.95 -6.43 39.36
C ASN A 545 -10.34 -5.83 39.68
N PHE A 546 -11.20 -6.54 40.41
CA PHE A 546 -12.56 -6.11 40.72
C PHE A 546 -13.08 -6.64 42.06
N LEU A 547 -14.12 -5.99 42.59
CA LEU A 547 -14.91 -6.47 43.73
C LEU A 547 -16.32 -6.81 43.27
N LEU A 548 -16.90 -7.85 43.85
CA LEU A 548 -18.27 -8.30 43.59
C LEU A 548 -19.09 -8.18 44.86
N VAL A 549 -20.27 -7.56 44.78
CA VAL A 549 -21.23 -7.43 45.89
C VAL A 549 -22.58 -7.99 45.47
N GLY A 550 -23.06 -9.06 46.11
CA GLY A 550 -24.36 -9.66 45.75
C GLY A 550 -24.77 -10.90 46.56
N ALA A 551 -26.09 -11.07 46.76
CA ALA A 551 -26.69 -12.21 47.45
C ALA A 551 -26.96 -13.38 46.47
N THR A 552 -26.50 -14.58 46.86
CA THR A 552 -26.72 -15.83 46.12
C THR A 552 -28.21 -16.21 46.09
N ASN A 553 -28.89 -15.89 44.99
CA ASN A 553 -29.86 -16.83 44.38
C ASN A 553 -29.25 -17.63 43.20
N LYS A 554 -27.99 -17.31 42.83
CA LYS A 554 -27.09 -17.88 41.77
C LYS A 554 -27.66 -17.82 40.35
N ARG A 555 -26.88 -18.01 39.25
CA ARG A 555 -25.55 -18.65 39.00
C ARG A 555 -24.70 -17.80 38.02
N CYS A 556 -23.35 -17.78 37.98
CA CYS A 556 -22.28 -18.11 38.95
C CYS A 556 -20.88 -17.59 38.50
N PHE A 557 -19.89 -17.70 39.39
CA PHE A 557 -18.43 -17.57 39.16
C PHE A 557 -17.78 -18.92 39.53
N VAL A 558 -16.89 -19.46 38.67
CA VAL A 558 -16.20 -20.74 38.92
C VAL A 558 -14.92 -20.49 39.71
N GLN A 559 -15.03 -20.59 41.03
CA GLN A 559 -13.94 -21.10 41.83
C GLN A 559 -14.46 -22.38 42.47
N GLU A 560 -13.87 -23.51 42.12
CA GLU A 560 -13.94 -24.69 42.99
C GLU A 560 -13.48 -24.25 44.37
N LEU A 561 -14.39 -24.09 45.35
CA LEU A 561 -14.07 -24.16 46.77
C LEU A 561 -15.35 -24.32 47.62
N VAL A 562 -15.23 -25.33 48.48
CA VAL A 562 -16.19 -25.96 49.40
C VAL A 562 -16.87 -24.98 50.38
N SER A 563 -18.20 -25.07 50.49
CA SER A 563 -18.95 -25.17 51.76
C SER A 563 -20.45 -25.21 51.48
N ASP A 564 -21.03 -26.42 51.45
CA ASP A 564 -22.49 -26.62 51.41
C ASP A 564 -23.21 -26.01 52.63
N GLU A 565 -22.48 -25.72 53.73
CA GLU A 565 -23.00 -25.03 54.93
C GLU A 565 -23.19 -23.52 54.70
N ALA A 566 -22.29 -22.84 54.00
CA ALA A 566 -22.44 -21.42 53.68
C ALA A 566 -23.62 -21.17 52.73
N LEU A 567 -23.85 -22.09 51.78
CA LEU A 567 -24.95 -22.08 50.82
C LEU A 567 -26.31 -22.38 51.47
N SER A 568 -26.39 -23.27 52.45
CA SER A 568 -27.63 -23.52 53.20
C SER A 568 -28.00 -22.34 54.11
N LEU A 569 -27.00 -21.72 54.76
CA LEU A 569 -27.17 -20.54 55.62
C LEU A 569 -27.49 -19.25 54.83
N LEU A 570 -27.10 -19.18 53.56
CA LEU A 570 -27.47 -18.12 52.61
C LEU A 570 -28.90 -18.28 52.10
N ARG A 571 -29.33 -19.52 51.80
CA ARG A 571 -30.74 -19.84 51.45
C ARG A 571 -31.71 -19.54 52.59
N GLU A 572 -31.35 -19.81 53.84
CA GLU A 572 -32.19 -19.47 55.01
C GLU A 572 -32.35 -17.96 55.26
N ARG A 573 -31.50 -17.10 54.67
CA ARG A 573 -31.46 -15.65 54.96
C ARG A 573 -31.91 -14.76 53.79
N GLN A 574 -32.63 -15.33 52.81
CA GLN A 574 -33.26 -14.65 51.67
C GLN A 574 -34.37 -13.65 52.07
N LYS A 575 -33.99 -12.48 52.59
CA LYS A 575 -34.89 -11.30 52.68
C LYS A 575 -34.32 -10.04 52.02
N ILE A 576 -33.18 -10.14 51.33
CA ILE A 576 -32.63 -9.06 50.50
C ILE A 576 -32.59 -9.57 49.07
N CYS A 577 -33.47 -9.04 48.22
CA CYS A 577 -33.42 -9.25 46.78
C CYS A 577 -32.56 -8.15 46.15
N GLY A 578 -31.68 -8.52 45.23
CA GLY A 578 -30.82 -7.57 44.54
C GLY A 578 -29.92 -8.23 43.50
N GLU A 579 -29.64 -7.50 42.43
CA GLU A 579 -28.67 -7.83 41.38
C GLU A 579 -27.23 -7.70 41.90
N ASN A 580 -26.25 -8.25 41.18
CA ASN A 580 -24.84 -8.15 41.53
C ASN A 580 -24.29 -6.75 41.19
N LEU A 581 -23.45 -6.19 42.06
CA LEU A 581 -22.62 -5.04 41.71
C LEU A 581 -21.19 -5.49 41.44
N TYR A 582 -20.67 -5.08 40.29
CA TYR A 582 -19.29 -5.28 39.87
C TYR A 582 -18.56 -3.95 40.00
N LEU A 583 -17.56 -3.88 40.87
CA LEU A 583 -16.77 -2.69 41.12
C LEU A 583 -15.39 -2.88 40.48
N SER A 584 -15.10 -2.17 39.40
CA SER A 584 -13.76 -2.19 38.78
C SER A 584 -12.78 -1.42 39.66
N LYS A 585 -11.75 -2.10 40.17
CA LYS A 585 -10.72 -1.48 41.02
C LYS A 585 -9.74 -0.64 40.20
N GLU A 586 -9.42 -1.10 39.00
CA GLU A 586 -8.44 -0.44 38.13
C GLU A 586 -8.97 0.88 37.57
N ASN A 587 -10.25 0.91 37.19
CA ASN A 587 -10.84 2.04 36.47
C ASN A 587 -11.81 2.86 37.33
N GLY A 588 -12.20 2.33 38.49
CA GLY A 588 -13.00 3.04 39.49
C GLY A 588 -14.42 3.37 39.04
N PHE A 589 -15.21 2.34 38.73
CA PHE A 589 -16.64 2.45 38.43
C PHE A 589 -17.40 1.20 38.87
N ILE A 590 -18.73 1.29 38.92
CA ILE A 590 -19.65 0.23 39.34
C ILE A 590 -20.62 -0.07 38.19
N LEU A 591 -20.92 -1.35 38.01
CA LEU A 591 -22.00 -1.83 37.13
C LEU A 591 -22.94 -2.78 37.88
N SER A 592 -24.21 -2.78 37.50
CA SER A 592 -25.20 -3.78 37.92
C SER A 592 -25.32 -4.95 36.94
N HIS A 593 -24.96 -4.76 35.67
CA HIS A 593 -25.09 -5.75 34.61
C HIS A 593 -23.79 -5.91 33.82
N ILE A 594 -23.40 -7.15 33.53
CA ILE A 594 -22.23 -7.48 32.69
C ILE A 594 -22.54 -8.48 31.59
N LEU A 595 -23.70 -9.15 31.61
CA LEU A 595 -24.02 -10.16 30.61
C LEU A 595 -24.07 -9.56 29.19
N PRO A 596 -23.43 -10.19 28.18
CA PRO A 596 -23.42 -9.69 26.81
C PRO A 596 -24.82 -9.43 26.24
N SER A 597 -25.81 -10.29 26.47
CA SER A 597 -27.17 -10.08 25.95
C SER A 597 -27.86 -8.82 26.49
N LEU A 598 -27.51 -8.39 27.70
CA LEU A 598 -28.10 -7.23 28.37
C LEU A 598 -27.31 -5.96 28.09
N THR A 599 -25.99 -6.08 27.98
CA THR A 599 -25.06 -4.95 27.88
C THR A 599 -24.60 -4.65 26.46
N LEU A 600 -24.74 -5.58 25.51
CA LEU A 600 -24.31 -5.41 24.13
C LEU A 600 -25.48 -5.49 23.15
N GLU A 601 -25.38 -4.75 22.06
CA GLU A 601 -26.30 -4.80 20.93
C GLU A 601 -25.49 -4.93 19.64
N ARG A 602 -25.67 -6.05 18.93
CA ARG A 602 -25.11 -6.25 17.60
C ARG A 602 -26.12 -5.82 16.54
N VAL A 603 -25.70 -4.91 15.66
CA VAL A 603 -26.49 -4.45 14.51
C VAL A 603 -26.13 -5.25 13.25
N ALA A 604 -26.96 -5.15 12.22
CA ALA A 604 -26.86 -5.97 10.99
C ALA A 604 -25.53 -5.82 10.22
N ASN A 605 -24.79 -4.72 10.44
CA ASN A 605 -23.48 -4.48 9.82
C ASN A 605 -22.30 -5.09 10.62
N GLY A 606 -22.59 -5.86 11.68
CA GLY A 606 -21.57 -6.52 12.52
C GLY A 606 -21.04 -5.64 13.66
N ASN A 607 -21.31 -4.33 13.67
CA ASN A 607 -20.88 -3.46 14.76
C ASN A 607 -21.57 -3.83 16.08
N ILE A 608 -20.83 -3.70 17.17
CA ILE A 608 -21.32 -3.98 18.53
C ILE A 608 -21.34 -2.67 19.32
N TYR A 609 -22.50 -2.37 19.89
CA TYR A 609 -22.72 -1.21 20.74
C TYR A 609 -22.89 -1.66 22.19
N PHE A 610 -22.26 -0.95 23.11
CA PHE A 610 -22.52 -1.10 24.53
C PHE A 610 -23.76 -0.28 24.92
N ARG A 611 -24.69 -0.91 25.63
CA ARG A 611 -25.93 -0.35 26.16
C ARG A 611 -25.63 0.27 27.52
N LEU A 612 -25.23 1.54 27.52
CA LEU A 612 -24.88 2.25 28.74
C LEU A 612 -26.10 2.93 29.33
N LYS A 613 -26.47 2.63 30.58
CA LYS A 613 -27.57 3.31 31.26
C LYS A 613 -27.14 4.71 31.70
N GLU A 614 -27.87 5.74 31.30
CA GLU A 614 -27.48 7.14 31.54
C GLU A 614 -27.45 7.47 33.04
N ALA A 615 -28.41 6.93 33.80
CA ALA A 615 -28.48 7.10 35.24
C ALA A 615 -27.25 6.48 35.96
N ASP A 616 -26.81 5.30 35.53
CA ASP A 616 -25.63 4.63 36.10
C ASP A 616 -24.34 5.38 35.75
N LEU A 617 -24.22 5.90 34.51
CA LEU A 617 -23.10 6.77 34.13
C LEU A 617 -23.04 8.02 35.02
N ASN A 618 -24.18 8.69 35.22
CA ASN A 618 -24.26 9.91 36.03
C ASN A 618 -23.97 9.62 37.51
N LEU A 619 -24.48 8.51 38.04
CA LEU A 619 -24.16 8.07 39.40
C LEU A 619 -22.66 7.79 39.56
N ASN A 620 -22.03 7.09 38.61
CA ASN A 620 -20.60 6.82 38.64
C ASN A 620 -19.78 8.12 38.55
N LYS A 621 -20.14 9.05 37.66
CA LYS A 621 -19.48 10.38 37.59
C LYS A 621 -19.61 11.15 38.90
N PHE A 622 -20.78 11.11 39.53
CA PHE A 622 -20.97 11.72 40.83
C PHE A 622 -20.12 11.03 41.91
N MET A 623 -20.19 9.70 42.03
CA MET A 623 -19.50 8.95 43.08
C MET A 623 -17.98 9.05 42.97
N PHE A 624 -17.41 8.88 41.78
CA PHE A 624 -15.96 8.79 41.63
C PHE A 624 -15.29 10.12 41.28
N HIS A 625 -16.00 11.06 40.64
CA HIS A 625 -15.46 12.38 40.25
C HIS A 625 -16.06 13.57 41.00
N ASN A 626 -17.04 13.38 41.89
CA ASN A 626 -17.83 14.48 42.48
C ASN A 626 -18.41 15.44 41.43
N ASP A 627 -18.87 14.89 40.31
CA ASP A 627 -19.50 15.70 39.26
C ASP A 627 -20.91 16.16 39.69
N GLU A 628 -20.99 17.40 40.17
CA GLU A 628 -22.24 18.01 40.62
C GLU A 628 -23.26 18.17 39.48
N ASN A 629 -22.82 18.31 38.23
CA ASN A 629 -23.73 18.36 37.09
C ASN A 629 -24.37 16.98 36.84
N ALA A 630 -23.60 15.90 36.98
CA ALA A 630 -24.10 14.54 36.88
C ALA A 630 -25.10 14.23 38.02
N LEU A 631 -24.85 14.74 39.24
CA LEU A 631 -25.79 14.63 40.36
C LEU A 631 -27.11 15.35 40.08
N GLN A 632 -27.06 16.57 39.54
CA GLN A 632 -28.26 17.32 39.14
C GLN A 632 -29.03 16.63 38.02
N ALA A 633 -28.33 16.02 37.06
CA ALA A 633 -28.96 15.22 36.01
C ALA A 633 -29.67 13.98 36.60
N LEU A 634 -29.04 13.30 37.56
CA LEU A 634 -29.62 12.13 38.24
C LEU A 634 -30.89 12.47 39.05
N ILE A 635 -30.92 13.61 39.73
CA ILE A 635 -32.12 14.07 40.48
C ILE A 635 -33.31 14.30 39.54
N ARG A 636 -33.04 14.89 38.37
CA ARG A 636 -34.05 15.23 37.36
C ARG A 636 -34.51 14.03 36.54
N ALA A 637 -33.71 12.96 36.49
CA ALA A 637 -34.04 11.75 35.77
C ALA A 637 -35.32 11.07 36.31
N GLN A 638 -36.04 10.41 35.39
CA GLN A 638 -37.20 9.58 35.74
C GLN A 638 -36.78 8.21 36.26
N ASP A 639 -35.70 7.65 35.70
CA ASP A 639 -35.05 6.41 36.16
C ASP A 639 -33.73 6.78 36.85
N THR A 640 -33.51 6.25 38.06
CA THR A 640 -32.28 6.47 38.85
C THR A 640 -31.26 5.34 38.70
N GLY A 641 -31.51 4.39 37.79
CA GLY A 641 -30.66 3.23 37.60
C GLY A 641 -30.82 2.19 38.72
N ASP A 642 -30.16 1.06 38.53
CA ASP A 642 -30.26 -0.07 39.46
C ASP A 642 -29.17 0.00 40.54
N ILE A 643 -28.00 0.57 40.21
CA ILE A 643 -26.86 0.66 41.12
C ILE A 643 -27.22 1.41 42.40
N LEU A 644 -27.85 2.58 42.30
CA LEU A 644 -28.15 3.39 43.49
C LEU A 644 -29.09 2.68 44.47
N SER A 645 -30.08 1.95 43.95
CA SER A 645 -31.02 1.20 44.78
C SER A 645 -30.33 0.09 45.57
N ILE A 646 -29.38 -0.61 44.92
CA ILE A 646 -28.59 -1.67 45.54
C ILE A 646 -27.61 -1.06 46.54
N LEU A 647 -26.98 0.07 46.22
CA LEU A 647 -26.09 0.76 47.15
C LEU A 647 -26.81 1.21 48.42
N LEU A 648 -28.01 1.78 48.31
CA LEU A 648 -28.82 2.19 49.46
C LEU A 648 -29.28 1.02 50.33
N ALA A 649 -29.45 -0.16 49.73
CA ALA A 649 -29.86 -1.38 50.44
C ALA A 649 -28.68 -2.06 51.17
N PHE A 650 -27.49 -2.07 50.56
CA PHE A 650 -26.31 -2.79 51.07
C PHE A 650 -25.35 -1.92 51.89
N PHE A 651 -25.30 -0.61 51.65
CA PHE A 651 -24.35 0.29 52.29
C PHE A 651 -25.10 1.40 53.06
N PRO A 652 -25.26 1.26 54.39
CA PRO A 652 -26.02 2.21 55.21
C PRO A 652 -25.50 3.65 55.12
N ASP A 653 -24.19 3.81 54.92
CA ASP A 653 -23.55 5.11 54.84
C ASP A 653 -23.83 5.84 53.53
N MET A 654 -24.29 5.15 52.47
CA MET A 654 -24.72 5.79 51.23
C MET A 654 -25.85 6.80 51.46
N LYS A 655 -26.77 6.49 52.37
CA LYS A 655 -27.86 7.41 52.74
C LYS A 655 -27.31 8.65 53.45
N SER A 656 -26.35 8.47 54.34
CA SER A 656 -25.66 9.58 55.03
C SER A 656 -24.88 10.45 54.04
N TYR A 657 -24.15 9.80 53.12
CA TYR A 657 -23.39 10.45 52.05
C TYR A 657 -24.29 11.33 51.17
N LEU A 658 -25.43 10.81 50.69
CA LEU A 658 -26.38 11.63 49.93
C LEU A 658 -26.97 12.80 50.73
N ASN A 659 -27.33 12.59 52.00
CA ASN A 659 -27.89 13.64 52.85
C ASN A 659 -26.89 14.76 53.20
N THR A 660 -25.59 14.49 53.14
CA THR A 660 -24.54 15.50 53.36
C THR A 660 -24.19 16.27 52.09
N ARG A 661 -24.39 15.66 50.91
CA ARG A 661 -24.11 16.26 49.60
C ARG A 661 -25.28 17.04 49.01
N LEU A 662 -26.51 16.65 49.35
CA LEU A 662 -27.74 17.24 48.81
C LEU A 662 -28.54 18.00 49.86
N SER A 663 -29.43 18.88 49.38
CA SER A 663 -30.46 19.45 50.26
C SER A 663 -31.35 18.32 50.80
N PRO A 664 -31.91 18.43 52.02
CA PRO A 664 -32.78 17.39 52.59
C PRO A 664 -33.97 17.02 51.68
N GLN A 665 -34.45 17.97 50.87
CA GLN A 665 -35.54 17.73 49.92
C GLN A 665 -35.06 16.92 48.71
N ASP A 666 -33.92 17.27 48.11
CA ASP A 666 -33.37 16.58 46.94
C ASP A 666 -32.89 15.17 47.29
N ALA A 667 -32.27 15.00 48.46
CA ALA A 667 -31.89 13.69 48.97
C ALA A 667 -33.11 12.78 49.16
N GLN A 668 -34.19 13.30 49.75
CA GLN A 668 -35.43 12.55 49.94
C GLN A 668 -36.07 12.16 48.60
N ILE A 669 -36.08 13.05 47.61
CA ILE A 669 -36.58 12.78 46.26
C ILE A 669 -35.79 11.64 45.63
N LEU A 670 -34.46 11.74 45.61
CA LEU A 670 -33.60 10.73 45.00
C LEU A 670 -33.73 9.36 45.71
N ILE A 671 -33.68 9.33 47.05
CA ILE A 671 -33.84 8.09 47.83
C ILE A 671 -35.22 7.46 47.62
N SER A 672 -36.27 8.26 47.51
CA SER A 672 -37.63 7.74 47.30
C SER A 672 -37.84 7.14 45.90
N LYS A 673 -37.15 7.66 44.88
CA LYS A 673 -37.17 7.11 43.52
C LYS A 673 -36.35 5.81 43.40
N SER A 674 -35.26 5.71 44.16
CA SER A 674 -34.33 4.58 44.10
C SER A 674 -34.68 3.45 45.08
N GLN A 675 -35.96 3.26 45.42
CA GLN A 675 -36.33 2.16 46.31
C GLN A 675 -36.15 0.80 45.61
N PRO A 676 -35.60 -0.20 46.32
CA PRO A 676 -35.39 -1.53 45.76
C PRO A 676 -36.73 -2.16 45.36
N LYS A 677 -36.77 -2.83 44.21
CA LYS A 677 -37.96 -3.57 43.76
C LYS A 677 -38.29 -4.70 44.75
N PRO A 678 -39.56 -4.94 45.07
CA PRO A 678 -39.95 -6.07 45.90
C PRO A 678 -39.61 -7.40 45.19
N CYS A 679 -39.24 -8.40 45.97
CA CYS A 679 -39.03 -9.77 45.47
C CYS A 679 -40.36 -10.32 44.91
N GLU A 680 -40.35 -10.86 43.68
CA GLU A 680 -41.44 -11.71 43.19
C GLU A 680 -41.32 -13.15 43.72
#